data_AF-A0A0V0ZN51-F1
#
_entry.id   AF-A0A0V0ZN51-F1
#
_cell.length_a   1.000
_cell.length_b   1.000
_cell.length_c   1.000
_cell.angle_alpha   90.00
_cell.angle_beta   90.00
_cell.angle_gamma   90.00
#
_symmetry.space_group_name_H-M   'P 1'
#
loop_
_entity.id
_entity.type
_entity.pdbx_description
1 polymer ?
#
loop_
_entity_poly.entity_id
_entity_poly.type
_entity_poly.pdbx_seq_one_letter_code
_entity_poly.pdbx_strand_id
1 'polypeptide(L)'
;MDSADTEHSLIKNNVINNGASVEITLRPEVILHLSDHFTRERVNGRNEHFQVYGALMGKQSGRFIEVIRSFPVTSVKMHGLFPNYDYLMDTMKSFGSIYKDEIFVGWYVITGLNYFNELDHQMHNVSMIVNENPIILRFNPFDNLTRVLPIEFYESNPAMTEFVLLSYSIVYQKNEMICIAHVSEQAVEKSNLTANNTLTRLNSQLNAVRLLMMRQKLVIDYLQAVASGTFPINHSILRKISAHINSLLSVKMEYIENDLYASEDDKNLLLSLQAMAKLSLETSSGLFNVENLNCSDGFSQLANDVHAECNRLCAEAQSTNRKRKMVEIFDDMSNKICSAECVRLLHPDPKIVNAADEAVYQLGVLIERLNTSAELYNIFRRSVEEGDILPLDEVDLRVGELLLADFEMSGVHLPELSRRKFVSFTEDLFRLGSEFMRCCDSPVRILTSDIAEPFAKYLTDVGDGFSELYTALLNYNDHRVRKFGYLTYFQPSKYQETKLKNLLHYRDAIATLVGYRSFADRAVQKLLLNNSSKVESFLKCTLDTVYDQAMKERSELAKFQDGRQPYVWDLPYLCYTAKDNLTQLSFSELVPFLNRQQVINNLSIMLNYLYGVQIVEAEINPGEVWHDSVTKWLVQNEQGSTLGVIYCDWIDRRGKVSDSHFTIQCGKQLSDGSYQQPVVVLSFRCRDRCSDKAYFTLSQLENFLHEMGHALHSIFGRTRYQHVSGRAEHFLNLHFFRTRCATDFAEVPSNLMENFMYNPKTLLMLTKQADGSSMPDETIEKICRSRNIFGALELVQQILMSLCDLKLHEQGAEIENTVEFCRSLYSDVGFECLMPEQTAWQHRFSHFIPYGSKYHIYLVAKAASLLLWRQSFEKDPLNRQQGDRWRRLQSFGGERSVADLLEEALGYCVSPSQLAHALRHQLDDTFS
;
A
#
# COMPACT_ATOMS: atom_id res chain seq x y z
N MET A 1 -17.39 7.13 -47.40
CA MET A 1 -15.96 7.49 -47.35
C MET A 1 -15.92 8.89 -46.76
N ASP A 2 -15.64 8.95 -45.46
CA ASP A 2 -15.20 10.11 -44.66
C ASP A 2 -15.32 9.66 -43.20
N SER A 3 -14.39 8.80 -42.82
CA SER A 3 -14.20 8.35 -41.43
C SER A 3 -12.74 7.96 -41.27
N ALA A 4 -11.86 8.96 -41.32
CA ALA A 4 -10.45 8.79 -41.01
C ALA A 4 -9.89 10.17 -40.66
N ASP A 5 -9.97 10.53 -39.38
CA ASP A 5 -9.00 11.36 -38.65
C ASP A 5 -9.55 11.58 -37.23
N THR A 6 -9.55 10.51 -36.42
CA THR A 6 -9.70 10.64 -34.97
C THR A 6 -8.36 11.10 -34.39
N GLU A 7 -8.32 12.33 -33.89
CA GLU A 7 -7.19 12.86 -33.12
C GLU A 7 -7.17 12.25 -31.71
N HIS A 8 -5.99 11.83 -31.25
CA HIS A 8 -5.78 11.21 -29.94
C HIS A 8 -4.78 12.05 -29.12
N SER A 9 -5.04 12.25 -27.83
CA SER A 9 -4.21 13.02 -26.89
C SER A 9 -3.33 12.11 -26.02
N LEU A 10 -2.01 12.34 -25.98
CA LEU A 10 -1.02 11.46 -25.33
C LEU A 10 -0.54 11.90 -23.94
N ILE A 11 -0.43 13.20 -23.67
CA ILE A 11 0.27 13.72 -22.46
C ILE A 11 -0.44 14.99 -21.97
N LYS A 12 -0.55 15.22 -20.65
CA LYS A 12 -0.80 16.56 -20.05
C LYS A 12 0.37 16.87 -19.12
N ASN A 13 1.18 17.88 -19.45
CA ASN A 13 2.26 18.31 -18.56
C ASN A 13 1.65 19.17 -17.43
N ASN A 14 1.50 18.59 -16.23
CA ASN A 14 0.87 19.25 -15.08
C ASN A 14 1.86 20.15 -14.34
N VAL A 15 2.06 21.37 -14.84
CA VAL A 15 2.66 22.45 -14.04
C VAL A 15 1.54 23.32 -13.46
N ILE A 16 1.69 23.69 -12.19
CA ILE A 16 0.71 24.46 -11.39
C ILE A 16 0.29 25.71 -12.17
N ASN A 17 -0.99 25.79 -12.51
CA ASN A 17 -1.53 26.86 -13.33
C ASN A 17 -1.63 28.17 -12.53
N ASN A 18 -0.59 29.00 -12.57
CA ASN A 18 -0.55 30.32 -11.93
C ASN A 18 -1.26 31.40 -12.77
N GLY A 19 -2.49 31.11 -13.22
CA GLY A 19 -3.38 32.12 -13.83
C GLY A 19 -3.33 32.26 -15.35
N ALA A 20 -2.65 31.38 -16.08
CA ALA A 20 -2.69 31.35 -17.54
C ALA A 20 -3.90 30.56 -18.05
N SER A 21 -4.53 31.05 -19.13
CA SER A 21 -5.84 30.57 -19.61
C SER A 21 -5.81 29.87 -20.96
N VAL A 22 -4.61 29.60 -21.49
CA VAL A 22 -4.36 29.07 -22.83
C VAL A 22 -4.10 27.57 -22.78
N GLU A 23 -4.79 26.79 -23.61
CA GLU A 23 -4.59 25.35 -23.77
C GLU A 23 -3.79 25.09 -25.06
N ILE A 24 -2.65 24.42 -24.94
CA ILE A 24 -1.74 24.16 -26.05
C ILE A 24 -1.73 22.68 -26.40
N THR A 25 -1.92 22.35 -27.68
CA THR A 25 -1.64 21.02 -28.24
C THR A 25 -0.42 21.08 -29.16
N LEU A 26 0.48 20.10 -29.07
CA LEU A 26 1.71 20.02 -29.84
C LEU A 26 1.72 18.76 -30.72
N ARG A 27 1.95 18.92 -32.03
CA ARG A 27 2.12 17.80 -32.96
C ARG A 27 3.54 17.21 -32.86
N PRO A 28 3.71 15.88 -32.84
CA PRO A 28 5.02 15.23 -32.79
C PRO A 28 6.00 15.65 -33.89
N GLU A 29 5.49 15.97 -35.09
CA GLU A 29 6.30 16.43 -36.24
C GLU A 29 7.15 17.66 -35.88
N VAL A 30 6.61 18.57 -35.05
CA VAL A 30 7.32 19.77 -34.59
C VAL A 30 8.58 19.40 -33.81
N ILE A 31 8.49 18.40 -32.95
CA ILE A 31 9.62 17.94 -32.11
C ILE A 31 10.74 17.38 -33.00
N LEU A 32 10.36 16.60 -34.02
CA LEU A 32 11.31 16.05 -34.99
C LEU A 32 12.03 17.17 -35.76
N HIS A 33 11.30 18.19 -36.20
CA HIS A 33 11.87 19.34 -36.90
C HIS A 33 12.79 20.19 -36.00
N LEU A 34 12.45 20.37 -34.72
CA LEU A 34 13.31 21.07 -33.77
C LEU A 34 14.65 20.35 -33.57
N SER A 35 14.59 19.03 -33.38
CA SER A 35 15.77 18.18 -33.25
C SER A 35 16.66 18.27 -34.49
N ASP A 36 16.08 18.06 -35.67
CA ASP A 36 16.77 18.15 -36.96
C ASP A 36 17.39 19.54 -37.22
N HIS A 37 16.66 20.62 -36.89
CA HIS A 37 17.18 21.98 -37.00
C HIS A 37 18.37 22.23 -36.07
N PHE A 38 18.29 21.82 -34.81
CA PHE A 38 19.41 21.93 -33.87
C PHE A 38 20.65 21.20 -34.39
N THR A 39 20.46 19.98 -34.91
CA THR A 39 21.53 19.16 -35.48
C THR A 39 22.21 19.84 -36.66
N ARG A 40 21.45 20.31 -37.67
CA ARG A 40 22.01 20.98 -38.85
C ARG A 40 22.87 22.19 -38.49
N GLU A 41 22.36 23.00 -37.57
CA GLU A 41 23.04 24.23 -37.18
C GLU A 41 24.30 23.96 -36.34
N ARG A 42 24.28 22.91 -35.52
CA ARG A 42 25.45 22.44 -34.77
C ARG A 42 26.55 21.89 -35.67
N VAL A 43 26.20 21.16 -36.74
CA VAL A 43 27.15 20.67 -37.75
C VAL A 43 27.83 21.85 -38.48
N ASN A 44 27.13 22.96 -38.67
CA ASN A 44 27.64 24.13 -39.38
C ASN A 44 28.41 25.12 -38.48
N GLY A 45 28.24 25.10 -37.15
CA GLY A 45 28.75 26.11 -36.22
C GLY A 45 29.78 25.60 -35.20
N ARG A 46 31.01 26.13 -35.22
CA ARG A 46 32.10 25.84 -34.25
C ARG A 46 32.06 26.72 -32.98
N ASN A 47 30.94 26.83 -32.27
CA ASN A 47 30.86 27.67 -31.06
C ASN A 47 30.20 26.96 -29.87
N GLU A 48 30.77 27.16 -28.67
CA GLU A 48 30.40 26.46 -27.43
C GLU A 48 29.10 27.00 -26.77
N HIS A 49 28.52 28.11 -27.21
CA HIS A 49 27.27 28.68 -26.66
C HIS A 49 26.28 28.97 -27.79
N PHE A 50 25.54 27.95 -28.19
CA PHE A 50 24.71 27.97 -29.40
C PHE A 50 23.22 27.96 -29.04
N GLN A 51 22.52 29.06 -29.33
CA GLN A 51 21.05 29.14 -29.31
C GLN A 51 20.53 29.09 -30.74
N VAL A 52 19.49 28.29 -30.97
CA VAL A 52 18.83 28.17 -32.28
C VAL A 52 17.44 28.72 -32.18
N TYR A 53 17.08 29.62 -33.09
CA TYR A 53 15.76 30.25 -33.15
C TYR A 53 14.96 29.78 -34.35
N GLY A 54 13.66 29.64 -34.16
CA GLY A 54 12.75 29.51 -35.29
C GLY A 54 11.32 29.86 -34.95
N ALA A 55 10.43 29.66 -35.92
CA ALA A 55 9.04 30.04 -35.85
C ALA A 55 8.12 28.81 -35.76
N LEU A 56 6.95 28.99 -35.14
CA LEU A 56 5.89 28.00 -34.95
C LEU A 56 4.66 28.40 -35.74
N MET A 57 4.09 27.44 -36.46
CA MET A 57 2.86 27.58 -37.23
C MET A 57 1.81 26.61 -36.69
N GLY A 58 0.55 27.05 -36.70
CA GLY A 58 -0.51 26.30 -36.07
C GLY A 58 -1.90 26.88 -36.32
N LYS A 59 -2.89 26.33 -35.61
CA LYS A 59 -4.27 26.82 -35.61
C LYS A 59 -4.58 27.43 -34.24
N GLN A 60 -5.31 28.54 -34.23
CA GLN A 60 -5.77 29.15 -33.00
C GLN A 60 -7.29 29.33 -33.03
N SER A 61 -7.96 28.80 -32.00
CA SER A 61 -9.39 28.98 -31.78
C SER A 61 -9.61 29.51 -30.35
N GLY A 62 -9.77 30.82 -30.22
CA GLY A 62 -9.84 31.49 -28.93
C GLY A 62 -8.57 31.29 -28.11
N ARG A 63 -8.68 30.59 -26.97
CA ARG A 63 -7.57 30.29 -26.06
C ARG A 63 -6.96 28.90 -26.30
N PHE A 64 -7.38 28.20 -27.35
CA PHE A 64 -6.81 26.92 -27.74
C PHE A 64 -5.83 27.13 -28.90
N ILE A 65 -4.60 26.68 -28.74
CA ILE A 65 -3.53 26.79 -29.74
C ILE A 65 -3.02 25.39 -30.09
N GLU A 66 -3.19 24.98 -31.34
CA GLU A 66 -2.61 23.77 -31.90
C GLU A 66 -1.33 24.12 -32.66
N VAL A 67 -0.18 23.66 -32.17
CA VAL A 67 1.13 23.82 -32.81
C VAL A 67 1.37 22.66 -33.76
N ILE A 68 1.34 22.95 -35.06
CA ILE A 68 1.35 21.95 -36.12
C ILE A 68 2.73 21.82 -36.77
N ARG A 69 3.43 22.94 -36.99
CA ARG A 69 4.71 22.96 -37.71
C ARG A 69 5.71 23.93 -37.10
N SER A 70 6.97 23.75 -37.46
CA SER A 70 8.08 24.66 -37.13
C SER A 70 9.00 24.84 -38.33
N PHE A 71 9.65 26.00 -38.42
CA PHE A 71 10.66 26.30 -39.44
C PHE A 71 11.80 27.16 -38.90
N PRO A 72 13.02 27.07 -39.46
CA PRO A 72 14.19 27.78 -38.96
C PRO A 72 14.14 29.28 -39.29
N VAL A 73 14.61 30.14 -38.37
CA VAL A 73 14.79 31.58 -38.62
C VAL A 73 16.28 31.88 -38.67
N THR A 74 16.75 32.41 -39.80
CA THR A 74 18.17 32.74 -40.00
C THR A 74 18.55 34.04 -39.27
N SER A 75 19.79 34.11 -38.76
CA SER A 75 20.32 35.32 -38.13
C SER A 75 21.08 36.20 -39.14
N VAL A 76 20.96 37.52 -39.05
CA VAL A 76 21.79 38.46 -39.82
C VAL A 76 22.95 38.92 -38.94
N LYS A 77 24.20 38.72 -39.39
CA LYS A 77 25.38 39.31 -38.74
C LYS A 77 25.62 40.73 -39.27
N MET A 78 24.98 41.73 -38.66
CA MET A 78 25.48 43.11 -38.68
C MET A 78 25.34 43.73 -37.29
N HIS A 79 26.48 43.91 -36.60
CA HIS A 79 26.59 44.53 -35.26
C HIS A 79 25.86 43.80 -34.11
N GLY A 80 25.70 42.49 -34.21
CA GLY A 80 25.02 41.64 -33.23
C GLY A 80 24.33 40.49 -33.94
N LEU A 81 23.96 39.43 -33.21
CA LEU A 81 23.07 38.40 -33.76
C LEU A 81 21.65 38.95 -33.66
N PHE A 82 21.04 39.34 -34.78
CA PHE A 82 19.66 39.80 -34.79
C PHE A 82 18.78 38.84 -35.60
N PRO A 83 17.55 38.52 -35.15
CA PRO A 83 16.57 37.79 -35.93
C PRO A 83 16.28 38.53 -37.24
N ASN A 84 16.38 37.83 -38.38
CA ASN A 84 16.09 38.42 -39.68
C ASN A 84 14.57 38.59 -39.88
N TYR A 85 14.04 39.77 -39.56
CA TYR A 85 12.61 40.09 -39.72
C TYR A 85 12.13 39.91 -41.17
N ASP A 86 12.91 40.36 -42.15
CA ASP A 86 12.53 40.25 -43.57
C ASP A 86 12.44 38.78 -44.00
N TYR A 87 13.38 37.95 -43.55
CA TYR A 87 13.35 36.51 -43.79
C TYR A 87 12.15 35.84 -43.11
N LEU A 88 11.82 36.21 -41.87
CA LEU A 88 10.65 35.71 -41.16
C LEU A 88 9.37 36.02 -41.95
N MET A 89 9.20 37.27 -42.40
CA MET A 89 8.02 37.71 -43.13
C MET A 89 7.91 37.10 -44.53
N ASP A 90 9.01 36.96 -45.25
CA ASP A 90 9.03 36.34 -46.59
C ASP A 90 8.79 34.83 -46.51
N THR A 91 9.33 34.17 -45.49
CA THR A 91 9.08 32.76 -45.22
C THR A 91 7.61 32.55 -44.85
N MET A 92 7.04 33.40 -43.98
CA MET A 92 5.62 33.34 -43.64
C MET A 92 4.69 33.52 -44.84
N LYS A 93 4.99 34.48 -45.73
CA LYS A 93 4.22 34.65 -46.99
C LYS A 93 4.28 33.40 -47.86
N SER A 94 5.44 32.76 -47.92
CA SER A 94 5.63 31.53 -48.69
C SER A 94 4.81 30.38 -48.10
N PHE A 95 4.83 30.18 -46.78
CA PHE A 95 4.02 29.17 -46.10
C PHE A 95 2.52 29.45 -46.20
N GLY A 96 2.07 30.70 -46.04
CA GLY A 96 0.66 31.08 -46.16
C GLY A 96 0.06 30.88 -47.56
N SER A 97 0.90 30.77 -48.60
CA SER A 97 0.45 30.39 -49.95
C SER A 97 0.15 28.89 -50.09
N ILE A 98 0.75 28.06 -49.24
CA ILE A 98 0.66 26.58 -49.25
C ILE A 98 -0.35 26.10 -48.21
N TYR A 99 -0.30 26.64 -46.99
CA TYR A 99 -1.11 26.23 -45.85
C TYR A 99 -2.08 27.35 -45.46
N LYS A 100 -3.26 27.36 -46.10
CA LYS A 100 -4.23 28.46 -45.96
C LYS A 100 -4.88 28.58 -44.58
N ASP A 101 -4.88 27.50 -43.81
CA ASP A 101 -5.53 27.40 -42.50
C ASP A 101 -4.55 27.47 -41.31
N GLU A 102 -3.25 27.64 -41.56
CA GLU A 102 -2.21 27.72 -40.53
C GLU A 102 -1.71 29.17 -40.38
N ILE A 103 -1.68 29.66 -39.13
CA ILE A 103 -1.19 31.00 -38.78
C ILE A 103 0.08 30.91 -37.94
N PHE A 104 0.80 32.03 -37.84
CA PHE A 104 1.91 32.16 -36.91
C PHE A 104 1.39 32.19 -35.47
N VAL A 105 1.76 31.19 -34.68
CA VAL A 105 1.31 31.05 -33.29
C VAL A 105 2.39 31.46 -32.28
N GLY A 106 3.66 31.39 -32.65
CA GLY A 106 4.76 31.66 -31.73
C GLY A 106 6.13 31.36 -32.30
N TRP A 107 7.14 31.33 -31.44
CA TRP A 107 8.53 31.04 -31.81
C TRP A 107 9.14 30.01 -30.87
N TYR A 108 10.24 29.41 -31.27
CA TYR A 108 10.98 28.46 -30.45
C TYR A 108 12.44 28.85 -30.29
N VAL A 109 13.01 28.44 -29.17
CA VAL A 109 14.45 28.49 -28.91
C VAL A 109 14.94 27.15 -28.42
N ILE A 110 16.06 26.72 -28.99
CA ILE A 110 16.79 25.53 -28.56
C ILE A 110 18.02 26.00 -27.79
N THR A 111 18.06 25.72 -26.49
CA THR A 111 19.09 26.24 -25.59
C THR A 111 19.29 25.38 -24.35
N GLY A 112 20.52 25.32 -23.87
CA GLY A 112 20.85 24.76 -22.54
C GLY A 112 20.70 25.76 -21.39
N LEU A 113 20.32 27.02 -21.67
CA LEU A 113 20.16 28.05 -20.64
C LEU A 113 18.82 27.90 -19.92
N ASN A 114 18.83 28.00 -18.59
CA ASN A 114 17.65 27.94 -17.72
C ASN A 114 16.94 29.30 -17.52
N TYR A 115 17.32 30.31 -18.30
CA TYR A 115 16.72 31.65 -18.26
C TYR A 115 16.68 32.22 -19.67
N PHE A 116 15.76 33.16 -19.92
CA PHE A 116 15.69 33.91 -21.17
C PHE A 116 16.65 35.10 -21.14
N ASN A 117 17.42 35.28 -22.21
CA ASN A 117 18.42 36.35 -22.33
C ASN A 117 17.91 37.53 -23.18
N GLU A 118 18.76 38.55 -23.38
CA GLU A 118 18.38 39.75 -24.14
C GLU A 118 18.00 39.44 -25.60
N LEU A 119 18.62 38.44 -26.24
CA LEU A 119 18.28 38.01 -27.59
C LEU A 119 16.91 37.34 -27.66
N ASP A 120 16.55 36.56 -26.64
CA ASP A 120 15.24 35.94 -26.50
C ASP A 120 14.13 37.02 -26.39
N HIS A 121 14.37 38.08 -25.61
CA HIS A 121 13.46 39.22 -25.53
C HIS A 121 13.36 39.98 -26.86
N GLN A 122 14.46 40.14 -27.60
CA GLN A 122 14.44 40.75 -28.93
C GLN A 122 13.66 39.90 -29.94
N MET A 123 13.84 38.58 -29.95
CA MET A 123 13.08 37.64 -30.79
C MET A 123 11.59 37.69 -30.45
N HIS A 124 11.25 37.77 -29.17
CA HIS A 124 9.87 37.92 -28.72
C HIS A 124 9.26 39.24 -29.23
N ASN A 125 9.96 40.37 -29.10
CA ASN A 125 9.50 41.67 -29.59
C ASN A 125 9.27 41.67 -31.11
N VAL A 126 10.15 41.02 -31.88
CA VAL A 126 9.97 40.87 -33.34
C VAL A 126 8.76 40.00 -33.66
N SER A 127 8.55 38.93 -32.91
CA SER A 127 7.40 38.02 -33.06
C SER A 127 6.07 38.70 -32.72
N MET A 128 6.08 39.66 -31.79
CA MET A 128 4.91 40.44 -31.42
C MET A 128 4.37 41.33 -32.54
N ILE A 129 5.23 41.70 -33.51
CA ILE A 129 4.80 42.45 -34.71
C ILE A 129 3.85 41.60 -35.57
N VAL A 130 3.97 40.26 -35.47
CA VAL A 130 3.20 39.31 -36.26
C VAL A 130 1.98 38.76 -35.50
N ASN A 131 2.13 38.46 -34.20
CA ASN A 131 1.06 37.97 -33.34
C ASN A 131 1.10 38.73 -32.00
N GLU A 132 -0.02 39.31 -31.57
CA GLU A 132 -0.09 40.17 -30.37
C GLU A 132 0.32 39.46 -29.07
N ASN A 133 0.20 38.13 -29.00
CA ASN A 133 0.63 37.32 -27.86
C ASN A 133 1.26 36.00 -28.32
N PRO A 134 2.52 36.01 -28.80
CA PRO A 134 3.14 34.82 -29.37
C PRO A 134 3.60 33.87 -28.26
N ILE A 135 3.29 32.57 -28.41
CA ILE A 135 3.80 31.55 -27.48
C ILE A 135 5.30 31.29 -27.72
N ILE A 136 5.99 30.82 -26.69
CA ILE A 136 7.42 30.51 -26.72
C ILE A 136 7.60 29.04 -26.41
N LEU A 137 8.25 28.28 -27.30
CA LEU A 137 8.65 26.89 -27.05
C LEU A 137 10.14 26.84 -26.75
N ARG A 138 10.51 26.44 -25.53
CA ARG A 138 11.90 26.21 -25.14
C ARG A 138 12.21 24.72 -25.19
N PHE A 139 13.20 24.34 -26.00
CA PHE A 139 13.71 22.97 -26.07
C PHE A 139 15.12 22.89 -25.50
N ASN A 140 15.33 22.06 -24.47
CA ASN A 140 16.66 21.87 -23.85
C ASN A 140 17.26 20.51 -24.21
N PRO A 141 18.16 20.44 -25.21
CA PRO A 141 18.72 19.16 -25.66
C PRO A 141 19.74 18.55 -24.68
N PHE A 142 20.10 19.24 -23.59
CA PHE A 142 21.16 18.84 -22.65
C PHE A 142 20.64 18.34 -21.29
N ASP A 143 19.33 18.27 -21.09
CA ASP A 143 18.76 17.87 -19.81
C ASP A 143 18.89 16.36 -19.55
N ASN A 144 19.29 15.98 -18.32
CA ASN A 144 19.49 14.57 -17.95
C ASN A 144 18.14 13.92 -17.60
N LEU A 145 17.53 13.30 -18.61
CA LEU A 145 16.25 12.60 -18.64
C LEU A 145 15.77 12.01 -17.29
N THR A 146 14.83 12.73 -16.67
CA THR A 146 13.93 12.22 -15.62
C THR A 146 12.48 12.40 -16.06
N ARG A 147 11.89 11.38 -16.70
CA ARG A 147 10.44 11.18 -16.93
C ARG A 147 9.63 12.29 -17.68
N VAL A 148 10.21 13.43 -18.08
CA VAL A 148 9.50 14.56 -18.76
C VAL A 148 10.21 14.94 -20.07
N LEU A 149 9.45 15.28 -21.12
CA LEU A 149 10.00 15.83 -22.36
C LEU A 149 10.72 17.16 -22.07
N PRO A 150 11.91 17.44 -22.64
CA PRO A 150 12.66 18.67 -22.38
C PRO A 150 12.10 19.85 -23.18
N ILE A 151 10.77 19.98 -23.21
CA ILE A 151 10.01 21.01 -23.91
C ILE A 151 9.14 21.72 -22.89
N GLU A 152 9.24 23.04 -22.89
CA GLU A 152 8.43 23.94 -22.07
C GLU A 152 7.80 25.01 -22.94
N PHE A 153 6.57 25.40 -22.61
CA PHE A 153 5.88 26.51 -23.27
C PHE A 153 5.76 27.70 -22.35
N TYR A 154 5.85 28.91 -22.89
CA TYR A 154 5.67 30.16 -22.15
C TYR A 154 4.80 31.16 -22.91
N GLU A 155 4.12 32.05 -22.19
CA GLU A 155 3.52 33.29 -22.71
C GLU A 155 4.11 34.53 -22.03
N SER A 156 3.96 35.70 -22.65
CA SER A 156 4.25 36.99 -22.01
C SER A 156 3.12 37.40 -21.07
N ASN A 157 3.45 37.84 -19.85
CA ASN A 157 2.48 38.50 -18.96
C ASN A 157 1.92 39.77 -19.62
N PRO A 158 0.65 40.19 -19.39
CA PRO A 158 0.10 41.48 -19.82
C PRO A 158 0.97 42.71 -19.55
N ALA A 159 1.81 42.70 -18.49
CA ALA A 159 2.75 43.77 -18.19
C ALA A 159 4.05 43.73 -19.05
N MET A 160 4.24 42.67 -19.85
CA MET A 160 5.39 42.43 -20.74
C MET A 160 6.74 42.34 -20.03
N THR A 161 6.74 42.07 -18.71
CA THR A 161 7.96 42.04 -17.89
C THR A 161 8.53 40.64 -17.65
N GLU A 162 7.73 39.60 -17.76
CA GLU A 162 8.11 38.21 -17.43
C GLU A 162 7.42 37.20 -18.35
N PHE A 163 8.06 36.03 -18.54
CA PHE A 163 7.51 34.89 -19.26
C PHE A 163 6.90 33.89 -18.28
N VAL A 164 5.64 33.54 -18.50
CA VAL A 164 4.82 32.65 -17.65
C VAL A 164 4.76 31.28 -18.29
N LEU A 165 5.08 30.24 -17.51
CA LEU A 165 5.09 28.85 -17.98
C LEU A 165 3.67 28.31 -18.21
N LEU A 166 3.48 27.57 -19.31
CA LEU A 166 2.22 27.03 -19.80
C LEU A 166 2.20 25.49 -19.78
N SER A 167 1.01 24.94 -19.54
CA SER A 167 0.74 23.51 -19.75
C SER A 167 0.45 23.21 -21.21
N TYR A 168 0.90 22.05 -21.70
CA TYR A 168 0.59 21.57 -23.04
C TYR A 168 0.25 20.07 -23.05
N SER A 169 -0.39 19.64 -24.13
CA SER A 169 -0.63 18.25 -24.47
C SER A 169 -0.09 17.91 -25.85
N ILE A 170 0.14 16.62 -26.12
CA ILE A 170 0.62 16.15 -27.43
C ILE A 170 -0.52 15.41 -28.12
N VAL A 171 -0.81 15.79 -29.36
CA VAL A 171 -1.89 15.20 -30.19
C VAL A 171 -1.28 14.66 -31.48
N TYR A 172 -1.79 13.53 -31.98
CA TYR A 172 -1.24 12.89 -33.18
C TYR A 172 -2.32 12.38 -34.13
N GLN A 173 -1.93 12.22 -35.40
CA GLN A 173 -2.68 11.49 -36.41
C GLN A 173 -2.10 10.09 -36.66
N LYS A 174 -2.93 9.18 -37.20
CA LYS A 174 -2.59 7.76 -37.38
C LYS A 174 -1.40 7.53 -38.33
N ASN A 175 -1.22 8.41 -39.31
CA ASN A 175 -0.08 8.43 -40.23
C ASN A 175 1.23 8.87 -39.53
N GLU A 176 1.16 9.88 -38.67
CA GLU A 176 2.30 10.33 -37.85
C GLU A 176 2.78 9.21 -36.93
N MET A 177 1.85 8.45 -36.34
CA MET A 177 2.16 7.25 -35.55
C MET A 177 2.90 6.18 -36.35
N ILE A 178 2.52 5.95 -37.61
CA ILE A 178 3.19 4.94 -38.45
C ILE A 178 4.61 5.39 -38.77
N CYS A 179 4.82 6.68 -39.07
CA CYS A 179 6.16 7.22 -39.27
C CYS A 179 7.01 7.14 -38.00
N ILE A 180 6.46 7.52 -36.84
CA ILE A 180 7.15 7.43 -35.54
C ILE A 180 7.47 5.97 -35.20
N ALA A 181 6.52 5.05 -35.42
CA ALA A 181 6.70 3.62 -35.22
C ALA A 181 7.75 3.04 -36.16
N HIS A 182 7.79 3.45 -37.43
CA HIS A 182 8.78 2.96 -38.41
C HIS A 182 10.20 3.46 -38.11
N VAL A 183 10.35 4.73 -37.72
CA VAL A 183 11.63 5.28 -37.28
C VAL A 183 12.07 4.62 -35.97
N SER A 184 11.12 4.29 -35.08
CA SER A 184 11.37 3.51 -33.87
C SER A 184 11.73 2.06 -34.19
N GLU A 185 11.11 1.42 -35.19
CA GLU A 185 11.41 0.05 -35.63
C GLU A 185 12.78 -0.06 -36.30
N GLN A 186 13.21 0.93 -37.10
CA GLN A 186 14.58 0.94 -37.65
C GLN A 186 15.64 1.17 -36.57
N ALA A 187 15.33 1.97 -35.55
CA ALA A 187 16.13 2.08 -34.33
C ALA A 187 16.13 0.76 -33.53
N VAL A 188 14.99 0.06 -33.50
CA VAL A 188 14.79 -1.20 -32.78
C VAL A 188 15.41 -2.40 -33.49
N GLU A 189 15.41 -2.49 -34.82
CA GLU A 189 16.05 -3.55 -35.61
C GLU A 189 17.58 -3.51 -35.51
N LYS A 190 18.17 -2.31 -35.41
CA LYS A 190 19.58 -2.18 -35.01
C LYS A 190 19.82 -2.48 -33.54
N SER A 191 18.80 -2.40 -32.67
CA SER A 191 18.91 -2.64 -31.22
C SER A 191 18.58 -4.08 -30.79
N ASN A 192 17.79 -4.84 -31.55
CA ASN A 192 17.30 -6.17 -31.16
C ASN A 192 18.37 -7.27 -31.25
N LEU A 193 19.53 -6.97 -31.83
CA LEU A 193 20.71 -7.85 -31.76
C LEU A 193 21.74 -7.41 -30.72
N THR A 194 21.56 -6.29 -30.01
CA THR A 194 22.60 -5.76 -29.09
C THR A 194 22.14 -5.04 -27.82
N ALA A 195 20.85 -4.91 -27.49
CA ALA A 195 20.40 -4.12 -26.33
C ALA A 195 20.95 -4.56 -24.95
N ASN A 196 21.21 -5.86 -24.71
CA ASN A 196 21.80 -6.31 -23.44
C ASN A 196 23.31 -6.13 -23.33
N ASN A 197 24.02 -5.84 -24.43
CA ASN A 197 25.48 -5.67 -24.41
C ASN A 197 25.94 -4.21 -24.58
N THR A 198 25.17 -3.33 -25.22
CA THR A 198 25.58 -1.92 -25.40
C THR A 198 25.45 -1.09 -24.13
N LEU A 199 24.43 -1.29 -23.28
CA LEU A 199 24.35 -0.57 -22.00
C LEU A 199 25.50 -0.97 -21.07
N THR A 200 25.83 -2.26 -21.05
CA THR A 200 26.95 -2.84 -20.29
C THR A 200 28.30 -2.39 -20.84
N ARG A 201 28.44 -2.27 -22.18
CA ARG A 201 29.64 -1.77 -22.86
C ARG A 201 29.80 -0.25 -22.75
N LEU A 202 28.72 0.52 -22.82
CA LEU A 202 28.73 1.97 -22.63
C LEU A 202 29.00 2.30 -21.17
N ASN A 203 28.42 1.58 -20.20
CA ASN A 203 28.78 1.74 -18.80
C ASN A 203 30.23 1.33 -18.52
N SER A 204 30.74 0.26 -19.15
CA SER A 204 32.15 -0.12 -18.99
C SER A 204 33.11 0.87 -19.66
N GLN A 205 32.76 1.42 -20.83
CA GLN A 205 33.52 2.48 -21.49
C GLN A 205 33.46 3.81 -20.73
N LEU A 206 32.29 4.20 -20.21
CA LEU A 206 32.12 5.40 -19.38
C LEU A 206 32.88 5.27 -18.07
N ASN A 207 32.87 4.08 -17.44
CA ASN A 207 33.68 3.80 -16.27
C ASN A 207 35.18 3.78 -16.61
N ALA A 208 35.59 3.28 -17.78
CA ALA A 208 36.97 3.33 -18.25
C ALA A 208 37.44 4.77 -18.51
N VAL A 209 36.60 5.62 -19.11
CA VAL A 209 36.87 7.04 -19.32
C VAL A 209 36.93 7.80 -17.99
N ARG A 210 36.02 7.53 -17.06
CA ARG A 210 36.07 8.10 -15.69
C ARG A 210 37.33 7.68 -14.95
N LEU A 211 37.71 6.40 -15.01
CA LEU A 211 38.95 5.90 -14.43
C LEU A 211 40.19 6.54 -15.08
N LEU A 212 40.15 6.78 -16.39
CA LEU A 212 41.22 7.48 -17.10
C LEU A 212 41.31 8.96 -16.66
N MET A 213 40.19 9.66 -16.54
CA MET A 213 40.14 11.04 -16.03
C MET A 213 40.66 11.14 -14.60
N MET A 214 40.29 10.20 -13.72
CA MET A 214 40.83 10.14 -12.35
C MET A 214 42.34 9.91 -12.34
N ARG A 215 42.86 9.04 -13.21
CA ARG A 215 44.31 8.77 -13.33
C ARG A 215 45.07 9.94 -13.93
N GLN A 216 44.51 10.64 -14.91
CA GLN A 216 45.09 11.87 -15.47
C GLN A 216 45.14 12.97 -14.41
N LYS A 217 44.09 13.13 -13.61
CA LYS A 217 44.06 14.08 -12.49
C LYS A 217 45.16 13.78 -11.46
N LEU A 218 45.37 12.50 -11.12
CA LEU A 218 46.47 12.06 -10.25
C LEU A 218 47.86 12.42 -10.80
N VAL A 219 48.06 12.32 -12.11
CA VAL A 219 49.31 12.72 -12.77
C VAL A 219 49.49 14.24 -12.73
N ILE A 220 48.41 15.02 -12.94
CA ILE A 220 48.41 16.48 -12.84
C ILE A 220 48.71 16.91 -11.41
N ASP A 221 48.04 16.33 -10.42
CA ASP A 221 48.24 16.61 -9.00
C ASP A 221 49.69 16.28 -8.58
N TYR A 222 50.27 15.18 -9.06
CA TYR A 222 51.67 14.84 -8.84
C TYR A 222 52.62 15.88 -9.46
N LEU A 223 52.38 16.30 -10.71
CA LEU A 223 53.21 17.32 -11.37
C LEU A 223 53.11 18.68 -10.65
N GLN A 224 51.91 19.06 -10.20
CA GLN A 224 51.68 20.28 -9.42
C GLN A 224 52.35 20.20 -8.05
N ALA A 225 52.31 19.05 -7.39
CA ALA A 225 52.95 18.83 -6.09
C ALA A 225 54.49 18.78 -6.18
N VAL A 226 55.06 18.28 -7.28
CA VAL A 226 56.51 18.38 -7.58
C VAL A 226 56.89 19.82 -7.93
N ALA A 227 56.08 20.53 -8.73
CA ALA A 227 56.34 21.92 -9.13
C ALA A 227 56.26 22.90 -7.96
N SER A 228 55.39 22.63 -6.99
CA SER A 228 55.28 23.41 -5.74
C SER A 228 56.34 23.06 -4.69
N GLY A 229 57.23 22.09 -4.97
CA GLY A 229 58.29 21.65 -4.05
C GLY A 229 57.82 20.72 -2.92
N THR A 230 56.55 20.31 -2.96
CA THR A 230 55.91 19.45 -1.94
C THR A 230 56.37 18.00 -2.03
N PHE A 231 56.77 17.53 -3.22
CA PHE A 231 57.38 16.22 -3.44
C PHE A 231 58.75 16.31 -4.14
N PRO A 232 59.70 15.41 -3.85
CA PRO A 232 60.99 15.37 -4.54
C PRO A 232 60.83 14.91 -6.00
N ILE A 233 61.65 15.48 -6.88
CA ILE A 233 61.64 15.21 -8.33
C ILE A 233 62.03 13.74 -8.58
N ASN A 234 61.13 12.96 -9.17
CA ASN A 234 61.43 11.61 -9.65
C ASN A 234 61.54 11.62 -11.19
N HIS A 235 62.76 11.69 -11.70
CA HIS A 235 63.04 11.74 -13.14
C HIS A 235 62.54 10.52 -13.93
N SER A 236 62.40 9.36 -13.28
CA SER A 236 61.83 8.14 -13.91
C SER A 236 60.35 8.32 -14.22
N ILE A 237 59.58 8.88 -13.27
CA ILE A 237 58.16 9.14 -13.43
C ILE A 237 57.94 10.24 -14.47
N LEU A 238 58.73 11.33 -14.43
CA LEU A 238 58.63 12.42 -15.40
C LEU A 238 58.90 11.97 -16.85
N ARG A 239 59.89 11.09 -17.07
CA ARG A 239 60.14 10.51 -18.42
C ARG A 239 58.98 9.66 -18.91
N LYS A 240 58.37 8.86 -18.03
CA LYS A 240 57.19 8.05 -18.38
C LYS A 240 55.98 8.92 -18.74
N ILE A 241 55.75 9.99 -17.98
CA ILE A 241 54.70 10.97 -18.27
C ILE A 241 54.94 11.64 -19.62
N SER A 242 56.18 12.11 -19.88
CA SER A 242 56.55 12.74 -21.15
C SER A 242 56.37 11.81 -22.35
N ALA A 243 56.79 10.53 -22.24
CA ALA A 243 56.59 9.54 -23.29
C ALA A 243 55.10 9.29 -23.59
N HIS A 244 54.25 9.29 -22.55
CA HIS A 244 52.81 9.10 -22.71
C HIS A 244 52.13 10.29 -23.38
N ILE A 245 52.50 11.52 -23.00
CA ILE A 245 52.01 12.76 -23.64
C ILE A 245 52.38 12.80 -25.13
N ASN A 246 53.61 12.41 -25.48
CA ASN A 246 54.05 12.37 -26.87
C ASN A 246 53.29 11.34 -27.71
N SER A 247 52.79 10.26 -27.11
CA SER A 247 51.94 9.27 -27.80
C SER A 247 50.51 9.74 -28.04
N LEU A 248 50.02 10.73 -27.27
CA LEU A 248 48.68 11.30 -27.42
C LEU A 248 48.62 12.33 -28.57
N LEU A 249 49.74 12.98 -28.89
CA LEU A 249 49.84 14.02 -29.92
C LEU A 249 49.73 13.51 -31.37
N SER A 250 49.72 12.18 -31.60
CA SER A 250 49.61 11.58 -32.95
C SER A 250 48.18 11.31 -33.43
N VAL A 251 47.16 11.65 -32.65
CA VAL A 251 45.75 11.48 -33.04
C VAL A 251 45.20 12.80 -33.59
N LYS A 252 44.94 12.86 -34.90
CA LYS A 252 44.36 14.06 -35.54
C LYS A 252 42.91 14.25 -35.08
N MET A 253 42.65 15.34 -34.34
CA MET A 253 41.33 15.71 -33.79
C MET A 253 40.20 15.77 -34.83
N GLU A 254 40.49 16.13 -36.09
CA GLU A 254 39.48 16.27 -37.15
C GLU A 254 38.71 14.98 -37.48
N TYR A 255 39.31 13.80 -37.26
CA TYR A 255 38.61 12.52 -37.50
C TYR A 255 37.72 12.11 -36.33
N ILE A 256 38.07 12.53 -35.10
CA ILE A 256 37.32 12.21 -33.88
C ILE A 256 36.10 13.12 -33.74
N GLU A 257 36.22 14.40 -34.10
CA GLU A 257 35.10 15.34 -34.06
C GLU A 257 33.96 14.90 -35.01
N ASN A 258 34.26 14.59 -36.27
CA ASN A 258 33.24 14.21 -37.25
C ASN A 258 32.51 12.90 -36.90
N ASP A 259 33.21 11.88 -36.36
CA ASP A 259 32.59 10.62 -35.91
C ASP A 259 31.82 10.79 -34.58
N LEU A 260 32.25 11.70 -33.69
CA LEU A 260 31.52 12.02 -32.45
C LEU A 260 30.22 12.76 -32.74
N TYR A 261 30.23 13.74 -33.66
CA TYR A 261 29.03 14.50 -34.03
C TYR A 261 27.97 13.60 -34.69
N ALA A 262 28.38 12.72 -35.61
CA ALA A 262 27.48 11.73 -36.21
C ALA A 262 26.92 10.72 -35.17
N SER A 263 27.68 10.40 -34.11
CA SER A 263 27.23 9.49 -33.04
C SER A 263 26.27 10.13 -32.02
N GLU A 264 26.28 11.45 -31.89
CA GLU A 264 25.37 12.20 -31.00
C GLU A 264 24.01 12.47 -31.64
N ASP A 265 23.97 12.63 -32.96
CA ASP A 265 22.73 12.79 -33.74
C ASP A 265 21.85 11.54 -33.60
N ASP A 266 22.45 10.35 -33.73
CA ASP A 266 21.78 9.08 -33.46
C ASP A 266 21.38 8.96 -31.98
N LYS A 267 22.18 9.45 -31.03
CA LYS A 267 21.91 9.28 -29.59
C LYS A 267 20.75 10.14 -29.09
N ASN A 268 20.65 11.40 -29.51
CA ASN A 268 19.58 12.31 -29.09
C ASN A 268 18.26 11.99 -29.79
N LEU A 269 18.32 11.60 -31.07
CA LEU A 269 17.16 11.09 -31.80
C LEU A 269 16.69 9.76 -31.21
N LEU A 270 17.60 8.83 -30.89
CA LEU A 270 17.28 7.55 -30.24
C LEU A 270 16.75 7.72 -28.82
N LEU A 271 17.26 8.66 -28.02
CA LEU A 271 16.76 8.94 -26.67
C LEU A 271 15.37 9.60 -26.71
N SER A 272 15.13 10.51 -27.66
CA SER A 272 13.83 11.15 -27.85
C SER A 272 12.80 10.16 -28.40
N LEU A 273 13.19 9.30 -29.34
CA LEU A 273 12.36 8.22 -29.88
C LEU A 273 12.16 7.10 -28.86
N GLN A 274 13.13 6.75 -28.02
CA GLN A 274 12.96 5.80 -26.92
C GLN A 274 12.04 6.36 -25.83
N ALA A 275 12.14 7.65 -25.51
CA ALA A 275 11.20 8.30 -24.59
C ALA A 275 9.79 8.31 -25.17
N MET A 276 9.63 8.69 -26.44
CA MET A 276 8.33 8.68 -27.14
C MET A 276 7.78 7.26 -27.33
N ALA A 277 8.62 6.26 -27.64
CA ALA A 277 8.22 4.86 -27.79
C ALA A 277 7.85 4.23 -26.44
N LYS A 278 8.60 4.54 -25.37
CA LYS A 278 8.28 4.07 -24.01
C LYS A 278 7.01 4.73 -23.46
N LEU A 279 6.81 6.01 -23.75
CA LEU A 279 5.54 6.73 -23.45
C LEU A 279 4.37 6.26 -24.34
N SER A 280 4.65 5.74 -25.54
CA SER A 280 3.67 5.21 -26.50
C SER A 280 3.28 3.75 -26.26
N LEU A 281 4.12 2.96 -25.58
CA LEU A 281 3.91 1.53 -25.34
C LEU A 281 3.28 1.23 -23.97
N GLU A 282 3.33 2.17 -23.03
CA GLU A 282 2.77 1.99 -21.69
C GLU A 282 1.33 2.52 -21.66
N THR A 283 0.37 1.76 -22.21
CA THR A 283 -1.01 1.86 -21.73
C THR A 283 -0.97 1.58 -20.22
N SER A 284 -1.12 2.62 -19.40
CA SER A 284 -1.20 2.47 -17.94
C SER A 284 -2.20 1.37 -17.63
N SER A 285 -1.71 0.25 -17.09
CA SER A 285 -2.55 -0.90 -16.78
C SER A 285 -3.57 -0.58 -15.68
N GLY A 286 -3.39 0.55 -14.99
CA GLY A 286 -4.22 1.03 -13.89
C GLY A 286 -4.02 0.17 -12.64
N LEU A 287 -4.43 0.68 -11.48
CA LEU A 287 -4.16 0.01 -10.20
C LEU A 287 -4.67 -1.43 -10.22
N PHE A 288 -3.82 -2.37 -9.81
CA PHE A 288 -4.09 -3.82 -9.82
C PHE A 288 -4.36 -4.42 -11.22
N ASN A 289 -3.92 -3.76 -12.29
CA ASN A 289 -4.27 -4.03 -13.69
C ASN A 289 -5.75 -3.79 -14.03
N VAL A 290 -6.40 -2.89 -13.30
CA VAL A 290 -7.74 -2.40 -13.63
C VAL A 290 -7.58 -1.10 -14.40
N GLU A 291 -7.73 -1.15 -15.73
CA GLU A 291 -7.43 -0.03 -16.66
C GLU A 291 -8.05 1.31 -16.23
N ASN A 292 -9.29 1.27 -15.71
CA ASN A 292 -10.02 2.46 -15.30
C ASN A 292 -9.43 3.10 -14.03
N LEU A 293 -8.68 2.38 -13.19
CA LEU A 293 -8.12 2.90 -11.93
C LEU A 293 -6.76 3.60 -12.13
N ASN A 294 -6.66 4.47 -13.14
CA ASN A 294 -5.47 5.27 -13.42
C ASN A 294 -5.63 6.77 -13.07
N CYS A 295 -6.86 7.21 -12.77
CA CYS A 295 -7.21 8.59 -12.46
C CYS A 295 -8.40 8.65 -11.49
N SER A 296 -8.69 9.84 -10.96
CA SER A 296 -9.81 10.05 -10.02
C SER A 296 -11.17 9.66 -10.61
N ASP A 297 -11.40 9.95 -11.89
CA ASP A 297 -12.69 9.74 -12.55
C ASP A 297 -13.00 8.25 -12.72
N GLY A 298 -11.94 7.44 -12.80
CA GLY A 298 -11.99 5.98 -12.86
C GLY A 298 -12.74 5.31 -11.72
N PHE A 299 -12.63 5.85 -10.50
CA PHE A 299 -13.32 5.31 -9.32
C PHE A 299 -14.83 5.54 -9.39
N SER A 300 -15.24 6.70 -9.92
CA SER A 300 -16.66 6.99 -10.15
C SER A 300 -17.24 6.08 -11.24
N GLN A 301 -16.48 5.84 -12.31
CA GLN A 301 -16.88 4.90 -13.37
C GLN A 301 -17.03 3.47 -12.83
N LEU A 302 -16.05 3.01 -12.03
CA LEU A 302 -16.12 1.69 -11.38
C LEU A 302 -17.40 1.55 -10.53
N ALA A 303 -17.72 2.56 -9.71
CA ALA A 303 -18.94 2.52 -8.90
C ALA A 303 -20.19 2.44 -9.78
N ASN A 304 -20.26 3.22 -10.86
CA ASN A 304 -21.39 3.19 -11.80
C ASN A 304 -21.53 1.84 -12.51
N ASP A 305 -20.42 1.23 -12.93
CA ASP A 305 -20.42 -0.07 -13.59
C ASP A 305 -20.89 -1.18 -12.64
N VAL A 306 -20.45 -1.14 -11.39
CA VAL A 306 -20.92 -2.07 -10.34
C VAL A 306 -22.41 -1.88 -10.07
N HIS A 307 -22.89 -0.63 -9.98
CA HIS A 307 -24.32 -0.33 -9.84
C HIS A 307 -25.14 -0.91 -10.99
N ALA A 308 -24.70 -0.69 -12.23
CA ALA A 308 -25.38 -1.18 -13.43
C ALA A 308 -25.46 -2.71 -13.44
N GLU A 309 -24.36 -3.39 -13.11
CA GLU A 309 -24.30 -4.85 -13.10
C GLU A 309 -25.12 -5.46 -11.95
N CYS A 310 -25.08 -4.87 -10.76
CA CYS A 310 -25.96 -5.29 -9.65
C CYS A 310 -27.43 -5.14 -10.02
N ASN A 311 -27.84 -4.04 -10.67
CA ASN A 311 -29.21 -3.88 -11.13
C ASN A 311 -29.61 -4.96 -12.15
N ARG A 312 -28.71 -5.33 -13.07
CA ARG A 312 -28.92 -6.43 -14.03
C ARG A 312 -29.11 -7.77 -13.32
N LEU A 313 -28.27 -8.07 -12.32
CA LEU A 313 -28.36 -9.29 -11.53
C LEU A 313 -29.64 -9.32 -10.67
N CYS A 314 -30.08 -8.19 -10.11
CA CYS A 314 -31.36 -8.10 -9.40
C CYS A 314 -32.54 -8.41 -10.33
N ALA A 315 -32.53 -7.86 -11.54
CA ALA A 315 -33.55 -8.16 -12.54
C ALA A 315 -33.54 -9.65 -12.95
N GLU A 316 -32.36 -10.28 -13.02
CA GLU A 316 -32.24 -11.73 -13.25
C GLU A 316 -32.82 -12.53 -12.08
N ALA A 317 -32.53 -12.15 -10.83
CA ALA A 317 -33.05 -12.80 -9.63
C ALA A 317 -34.58 -12.74 -9.54
N GLN A 318 -35.19 -11.63 -9.97
CA GLN A 318 -36.64 -11.43 -10.00
C GLN A 318 -37.32 -12.08 -11.22
N SER A 319 -36.56 -12.48 -12.23
CA SER A 319 -37.10 -13.04 -13.47
C SER A 319 -37.63 -14.46 -13.29
N THR A 320 -38.83 -14.71 -13.79
CA THR A 320 -39.41 -16.07 -13.89
C THR A 320 -38.66 -16.96 -14.88
N ASN A 321 -37.85 -16.38 -15.77
CA ASN A 321 -37.07 -17.09 -16.79
C ASN A 321 -35.58 -17.27 -16.39
N ARG A 322 -35.25 -17.11 -15.11
CA ARG A 322 -33.90 -17.37 -14.57
C ARG A 322 -33.43 -18.79 -14.92
N LYS A 323 -32.15 -18.94 -15.21
CA LYS A 323 -31.52 -20.23 -15.60
C LYS A 323 -30.44 -20.74 -14.64
N ARG A 324 -29.95 -19.88 -13.74
CA ARG A 324 -28.86 -20.16 -12.80
C ARG A 324 -29.40 -20.29 -11.39
N LYS A 325 -28.65 -20.89 -10.46
CA LYS A 325 -29.06 -20.97 -9.04
C LYS A 325 -29.15 -19.57 -8.44
N MET A 326 -30.04 -19.37 -7.48
CA MET A 326 -30.22 -18.06 -6.86
C MET A 326 -28.96 -17.66 -6.08
N VAL A 327 -28.34 -18.62 -5.38
CA VAL A 327 -27.08 -18.43 -4.65
C VAL A 327 -25.95 -17.93 -5.56
N GLU A 328 -25.85 -18.45 -6.79
CA GLU A 328 -24.86 -17.99 -7.78
C GLU A 328 -25.05 -16.52 -8.17
N ILE A 329 -26.30 -16.07 -8.33
CA ILE A 329 -26.61 -14.69 -8.69
C ILE A 329 -26.24 -13.72 -7.56
N PHE A 330 -26.58 -14.07 -6.31
CA PHE A 330 -26.24 -13.25 -5.15
C PHE A 330 -24.72 -13.24 -4.87
N ASP A 331 -24.04 -14.36 -5.11
CA ASP A 331 -22.58 -14.41 -5.04
C ASP A 331 -21.91 -13.56 -6.13
N ASP A 332 -22.46 -13.52 -7.35
CA ASP A 332 -22.01 -12.61 -8.41
C ASP A 332 -22.19 -11.14 -8.03
N MET A 333 -23.30 -10.76 -7.37
CA MET A 333 -23.48 -9.40 -6.85
C MET A 333 -22.37 -9.07 -5.84
N SER A 334 -22.08 -10.00 -4.94
CA SER A 334 -21.01 -9.88 -3.94
C SER A 334 -19.62 -9.72 -4.59
N ASN A 335 -19.37 -10.47 -5.67
CA ASN A 335 -18.13 -10.40 -6.45
C ASN A 335 -17.91 -9.01 -7.05
N LYS A 336 -18.95 -8.42 -7.64
CA LYS A 336 -18.84 -7.10 -8.28
C LYS A 336 -18.59 -5.97 -7.28
N ILE A 337 -19.14 -6.06 -6.08
CA ILE A 337 -19.01 -5.03 -5.06
C ILE A 337 -17.63 -5.03 -4.39
N CYS A 338 -16.93 -6.16 -4.39
CA CYS A 338 -15.64 -6.32 -3.71
C CYS A 338 -14.48 -5.74 -4.54
N SER A 339 -14.31 -4.41 -4.57
CA SER A 339 -13.18 -3.77 -5.26
C SER A 339 -12.62 -2.53 -4.54
N ALA A 340 -11.30 -2.37 -4.64
CA ALA A 340 -10.51 -1.14 -4.41
C ALA A 340 -10.58 -0.41 -3.05
N GLU A 341 -11.14 -0.99 -1.98
CA GLU A 341 -11.22 -0.31 -0.66
C GLU A 341 -9.85 0.11 -0.12
N CYS A 342 -8.81 -0.71 -0.29
CA CYS A 342 -7.48 -0.41 0.25
C CYS A 342 -6.87 0.88 -0.32
N VAL A 343 -7.31 1.35 -1.50
CA VAL A 343 -6.73 2.52 -2.16
C VAL A 343 -6.89 3.77 -1.29
N ARG A 344 -8.03 3.95 -0.62
CA ARG A 344 -8.24 5.11 0.28
C ARG A 344 -7.34 5.07 1.53
N LEU A 345 -6.87 3.89 1.92
CA LEU A 345 -6.03 3.68 3.10
C LEU A 345 -4.53 3.65 2.78
N LEU A 346 -4.17 3.50 1.50
CA LEU A 346 -2.80 3.29 1.07
C LEU A 346 -2.30 4.34 0.07
N HIS A 347 -3.15 4.91 -0.78
CA HIS A 347 -2.67 5.77 -1.87
C HIS A 347 -2.05 7.08 -1.35
N PRO A 348 -0.88 7.52 -1.85
CA PRO A 348 -0.22 8.74 -1.38
C PRO A 348 -0.88 10.04 -1.88
N ASP A 349 -1.52 10.02 -3.06
CA ASP A 349 -2.24 11.18 -3.62
C ASP A 349 -3.62 11.37 -2.96
N PRO A 350 -3.87 12.50 -2.26
CA PRO A 350 -5.16 12.82 -1.67
C PRO A 350 -6.33 12.86 -2.66
N LYS A 351 -6.09 13.19 -3.94
CA LYS A 351 -7.17 13.22 -4.95
C LYS A 351 -7.71 11.82 -5.22
N ILE A 352 -6.80 10.86 -5.36
CA ILE A 352 -7.15 9.45 -5.54
C ILE A 352 -7.79 8.89 -4.28
N VAL A 353 -7.27 9.24 -3.09
CA VAL A 353 -7.88 8.86 -1.81
C VAL A 353 -9.33 9.35 -1.72
N ASN A 354 -9.58 10.63 -1.99
CA ASN A 354 -10.94 11.20 -1.96
C ASN A 354 -11.87 10.55 -2.99
N ALA A 355 -11.37 10.26 -4.19
CA ALA A 355 -12.16 9.58 -5.22
C ALA A 355 -12.51 8.14 -4.83
N ALA A 356 -11.55 7.42 -4.23
CA ALA A 356 -11.77 6.09 -3.70
C ALA A 356 -12.75 6.10 -2.52
N ASP A 357 -12.65 7.08 -1.61
CA ASP A 357 -13.61 7.26 -0.50
C ASP A 357 -15.03 7.50 -1.01
N GLU A 358 -15.22 8.35 -2.03
CA GLU A 358 -16.53 8.59 -2.62
C GLU A 358 -17.09 7.33 -3.31
N ALA A 359 -16.27 6.62 -4.08
CA ALA A 359 -16.70 5.37 -4.71
C ALA A 359 -17.11 4.32 -3.67
N VAL A 360 -16.33 4.16 -2.61
CA VAL A 360 -16.65 3.27 -1.48
C VAL A 360 -17.95 3.70 -0.79
N TYR A 361 -18.19 5.00 -0.63
CA TYR A 361 -19.45 5.50 -0.10
C TYR A 361 -20.65 5.13 -0.99
N GLN A 362 -20.55 5.35 -2.31
CA GLN A 362 -21.60 5.00 -3.28
C GLN A 362 -21.89 3.49 -3.31
N LEU A 363 -20.85 2.66 -3.21
CA LEU A 363 -21.00 1.21 -3.07
C LEU A 363 -21.64 0.84 -1.73
N GLY A 364 -21.29 1.52 -0.63
CA GLY A 364 -21.94 1.35 0.67
C GLY A 364 -23.46 1.58 0.62
N VAL A 365 -23.89 2.63 -0.09
CA VAL A 365 -25.32 2.92 -0.31
C VAL A 365 -26.00 1.82 -1.13
N LEU A 366 -25.34 1.32 -2.18
CA LEU A 366 -25.83 0.21 -2.99
C LEU A 366 -26.06 -1.05 -2.14
N ILE A 367 -25.05 -1.41 -1.36
CA ILE A 367 -25.07 -2.55 -0.44
C ILE A 367 -26.31 -2.44 0.45
N GLU A 368 -26.45 -1.34 1.20
CA GLU A 368 -27.56 -1.16 2.13
C GLU A 368 -28.94 -1.29 1.45
N ARG A 369 -29.07 -0.74 0.23
CA ARG A 369 -30.30 -0.87 -0.57
C ARG A 369 -30.61 -2.33 -0.94
N LEU A 370 -29.61 -3.10 -1.35
CA LEU A 370 -29.80 -4.52 -1.70
C LEU A 370 -30.26 -5.32 -0.48
N ASN A 371 -29.70 -5.00 0.68
CA ASN A 371 -29.86 -5.75 1.93
C ASN A 371 -31.14 -5.48 2.69
N THR A 372 -31.72 -4.31 2.45
CA THR A 372 -33.01 -3.92 3.01
C THR A 372 -34.17 -4.20 2.04
N SER A 373 -33.88 -4.77 0.86
CA SER A 373 -34.90 -5.17 -0.11
C SER A 373 -35.67 -6.41 0.37
N ALA A 374 -36.87 -6.17 0.89
CA ALA A 374 -37.77 -7.24 1.32
C ALA A 374 -38.17 -8.17 0.17
N GLU A 375 -38.24 -7.66 -1.06
CA GLU A 375 -38.56 -8.47 -2.22
C GLU A 375 -37.44 -9.48 -2.53
N LEU A 376 -36.20 -9.00 -2.61
CA LEU A 376 -35.03 -9.85 -2.84
C LEU A 376 -34.86 -10.87 -1.73
N TYR A 377 -35.01 -10.45 -0.46
CA TYR A 377 -34.98 -11.35 0.68
C TYR A 377 -36.04 -12.47 0.57
N ASN A 378 -37.29 -12.12 0.26
CA ASN A 378 -38.36 -13.12 0.18
C ASN A 378 -38.14 -14.11 -0.98
N ILE A 379 -37.67 -13.64 -2.14
CA ILE A 379 -37.36 -14.50 -3.29
C ILE A 379 -36.19 -15.43 -2.96
N PHE A 380 -35.12 -14.88 -2.35
CA PHE A 380 -33.95 -15.65 -1.94
C PHE A 380 -34.31 -16.71 -0.89
N ARG A 381 -35.06 -16.30 0.14
CA ARG A 381 -35.51 -17.18 1.22
C ARG A 381 -36.34 -18.36 0.71
N ARG A 382 -37.31 -18.13 -0.18
CA ARG A 382 -38.06 -19.25 -0.80
C ARG A 382 -37.14 -20.19 -1.57
N SER A 383 -36.17 -19.65 -2.31
CA SER A 383 -35.21 -20.47 -3.04
C SER A 383 -34.38 -21.39 -2.15
N VAL A 384 -34.03 -20.94 -0.94
CA VAL A 384 -33.23 -21.73 0.02
C VAL A 384 -34.10 -22.67 0.87
N GLU A 385 -35.25 -22.20 1.37
CA GLU A 385 -36.12 -22.97 2.28
C GLU A 385 -37.10 -23.92 1.57
N GLU A 386 -37.66 -23.50 0.43
CA GLU A 386 -38.69 -24.25 -0.31
C GLU A 386 -38.14 -24.97 -1.54
N GLY A 387 -36.90 -24.64 -1.95
CA GLY A 387 -36.19 -25.22 -3.10
C GLY A 387 -36.03 -24.23 -4.26
N ASP A 388 -34.92 -24.40 -4.99
CA ASP A 388 -34.56 -23.59 -6.15
C ASP A 388 -34.97 -24.28 -7.47
N ILE A 389 -34.97 -23.56 -8.60
CA ILE A 389 -35.26 -24.09 -9.95
C ILE A 389 -34.25 -25.16 -10.39
N LEU A 390 -33.07 -25.17 -9.76
CA LEU A 390 -32.02 -26.16 -9.92
C LEU A 390 -31.73 -26.77 -8.54
N PRO A 391 -31.35 -28.05 -8.45
CA PRO A 391 -31.04 -28.67 -7.17
C PRO A 391 -29.87 -27.97 -6.48
N LEU A 392 -30.05 -27.68 -5.19
CA LEU A 392 -29.02 -27.14 -4.31
C LEU A 392 -28.28 -28.29 -3.63
N ASP A 393 -26.95 -28.23 -3.64
CA ASP A 393 -26.10 -29.14 -2.86
C ASP A 393 -25.80 -28.56 -1.46
N GLU A 394 -25.04 -29.30 -0.65
CA GLU A 394 -24.72 -28.88 0.73
C GLU A 394 -23.96 -27.55 0.80
N VAL A 395 -23.09 -27.27 -0.18
CA VAL A 395 -22.33 -26.02 -0.25
C VAL A 395 -23.27 -24.88 -0.60
N ASP A 396 -24.15 -25.06 -1.59
CA ASP A 396 -25.15 -24.07 -1.98
C ASP A 396 -26.06 -23.69 -0.80
N LEU A 397 -26.58 -24.68 -0.09
CA LEU A 397 -27.48 -24.48 1.05
C LEU A 397 -26.79 -23.68 2.15
N ARG A 398 -25.56 -24.05 2.49
CA ARG A 398 -24.78 -23.34 3.50
C ARG A 398 -24.49 -21.89 3.11
N VAL A 399 -24.05 -21.64 1.87
CA VAL A 399 -23.84 -20.26 1.40
C VAL A 399 -25.16 -19.48 1.40
N GLY A 400 -26.26 -20.13 1.02
CA GLY A 400 -27.61 -19.60 1.12
C GLY A 400 -27.99 -19.20 2.54
N GLU A 401 -27.76 -20.06 3.53
CA GLU A 401 -28.00 -19.80 4.96
C GLU A 401 -27.15 -18.64 5.49
N LEU A 402 -25.88 -18.54 5.08
CA LEU A 402 -25.00 -17.45 5.47
C LEU A 402 -25.50 -16.11 4.93
N LEU A 403 -25.84 -16.06 3.64
CA LEU A 403 -26.41 -14.88 2.98
C LEU A 403 -27.77 -14.50 3.57
N LEU A 404 -28.64 -15.46 3.87
CA LEU A 404 -29.92 -15.21 4.54
C LEU A 404 -29.75 -14.63 5.92
N ALA A 405 -28.83 -15.19 6.70
CA ALA A 405 -28.53 -14.66 8.02
C ALA A 405 -27.95 -13.23 7.91
N ASP A 406 -27.20 -12.89 6.86
CA ASP A 406 -26.79 -11.50 6.62
C ASP A 406 -28.02 -10.59 6.39
N PHE A 407 -28.97 -11.00 5.54
CA PHE A 407 -30.27 -10.32 5.36
C PHE A 407 -31.02 -10.12 6.68
N GLU A 408 -31.10 -11.14 7.49
CA GLU A 408 -31.81 -11.05 8.75
C GLU A 408 -31.09 -10.11 9.73
N MET A 409 -29.77 -10.05 9.64
CA MET A 409 -28.94 -9.14 10.40
C MET A 409 -29.08 -7.67 10.00
N SER A 410 -29.64 -7.32 8.82
CA SER A 410 -30.10 -5.95 8.49
C SER A 410 -31.53 -5.65 8.96
N GLY A 411 -32.20 -6.60 9.60
CA GLY A 411 -33.57 -6.43 10.07
C GLY A 411 -34.60 -6.43 8.93
N VAL A 412 -34.27 -6.93 7.73
CA VAL A 412 -35.20 -6.96 6.59
C VAL A 412 -36.48 -7.75 6.87
N HIS A 413 -36.36 -8.80 7.69
CA HIS A 413 -37.42 -9.71 8.12
C HIS A 413 -38.37 -9.08 9.15
N LEU A 414 -37.99 -7.95 9.75
CA LEU A 414 -38.77 -7.32 10.80
C LEU A 414 -40.05 -6.66 10.24
N PRO A 415 -41.15 -6.62 11.03
CA PRO A 415 -42.31 -5.81 10.70
C PRO A 415 -41.93 -4.34 10.48
N GLU A 416 -42.67 -3.63 9.64
CA GLU A 416 -42.30 -2.29 9.17
C GLU A 416 -41.92 -1.31 10.29
N LEU A 417 -42.68 -1.26 11.39
CA LEU A 417 -42.36 -0.39 12.53
C LEU A 417 -41.05 -0.77 13.23
N SER A 418 -40.81 -2.07 13.44
CA SER A 418 -39.57 -2.58 14.04
C SER A 418 -38.39 -2.37 13.10
N ARG A 419 -38.58 -2.55 11.80
CA ARG A 419 -37.56 -2.29 10.77
C ARG A 419 -37.16 -0.82 10.71
N ARG A 420 -38.12 0.11 10.76
CA ARG A 420 -37.80 1.56 10.83
C ARG A 420 -36.97 1.91 12.07
N LYS A 421 -37.30 1.34 13.23
CA LYS A 421 -36.50 1.50 14.45
C LYS A 421 -35.10 0.91 14.29
N PHE A 422 -35.00 -0.30 13.74
CA PHE A 422 -33.74 -0.97 13.47
C PHE A 422 -32.82 -0.11 12.59
N VAL A 423 -33.34 0.42 11.48
CA VAL A 423 -32.59 1.29 10.55
C VAL A 423 -32.12 2.55 11.28
N SER A 424 -33.01 3.24 11.99
CA SER A 424 -32.65 4.45 12.76
C SER A 424 -31.56 4.18 13.80
N PHE A 425 -31.64 3.08 14.54
CA PHE A 425 -30.61 2.71 15.53
C PHE A 425 -29.28 2.34 14.86
N THR A 426 -29.33 1.74 13.66
CA THR A 426 -28.12 1.37 12.92
C THR A 426 -27.42 2.60 12.36
N GLU A 427 -28.15 3.59 11.85
CA GLU A 427 -27.61 4.89 11.43
C GLU A 427 -26.94 5.63 12.59
N ASP A 428 -27.61 5.67 13.75
CA ASP A 428 -27.06 6.27 14.98
C ASP A 428 -25.80 5.53 15.43
N LEU A 429 -25.81 4.20 15.41
CA LEU A 429 -24.67 3.36 15.76
C LEU A 429 -23.48 3.60 14.83
N PHE A 430 -23.70 3.74 13.52
CA PHE A 430 -22.64 4.02 12.55
C PHE A 430 -21.98 5.37 12.81
N ARG A 431 -22.79 6.42 13.00
CA ARG A 431 -22.31 7.77 13.36
C ARG A 431 -21.52 7.74 14.66
N LEU A 432 -22.09 7.16 15.72
CA LEU A 432 -21.44 7.06 17.03
C LEU A 432 -20.15 6.25 16.97
N GLY A 433 -20.12 5.16 16.19
CA GLY A 433 -18.93 4.32 16.02
C GLY A 433 -17.78 5.07 15.34
N SER A 434 -18.05 5.77 14.24
CA SER A 434 -17.04 6.61 13.55
C SER A 434 -16.50 7.70 14.49
N GLU A 435 -17.41 8.38 15.18
CA GLU A 435 -17.10 9.41 16.14
C GLU A 435 -16.31 8.91 17.36
N PHE A 436 -16.58 7.69 17.83
CA PHE A 436 -15.84 7.04 18.90
C PHE A 436 -14.42 6.71 18.47
N MET A 437 -14.25 6.05 17.31
CA MET A 437 -12.93 5.69 16.77
C MET A 437 -12.03 6.91 16.59
N ARG A 438 -12.55 8.00 16.01
CA ARG A 438 -11.77 9.24 15.82
C ARG A 438 -11.18 9.77 17.13
N CYS A 439 -11.92 9.61 18.21
CA CYS A 439 -11.48 10.06 19.53
C CYS A 439 -10.53 9.07 20.22
N CYS A 440 -10.55 7.78 19.90
CA CYS A 440 -9.62 6.80 20.46
C CYS A 440 -8.16 7.18 20.19
N ASP A 441 -7.88 7.68 18.98
CA ASP A 441 -6.55 8.08 18.52
C ASP A 441 -6.25 9.58 18.70
N SER A 442 -7.20 10.35 19.25
CA SER A 442 -7.01 11.78 19.45
C SER A 442 -6.05 12.06 20.62
N PRO A 443 -5.12 13.03 20.49
CA PRO A 443 -4.22 13.41 21.57
C PRO A 443 -4.99 13.96 22.77
N VAL A 444 -4.39 13.88 23.96
CA VAL A 444 -4.96 14.42 25.20
C VAL A 444 -4.51 15.86 25.36
N ARG A 445 -5.46 16.80 25.37
CA ARG A 445 -5.20 18.21 25.59
C ARG A 445 -5.27 18.56 27.07
N ILE A 446 -4.25 19.26 27.57
CA ILE A 446 -4.05 19.63 28.98
C ILE A 446 -3.68 21.10 29.04
N LEU A 447 -4.08 21.81 30.09
CA LEU A 447 -3.61 23.17 30.35
C LEU A 447 -2.11 23.15 30.63
N THR A 448 -1.35 24.01 29.95
CA THR A 448 0.10 24.09 30.13
C THR A 448 0.49 24.47 31.56
N SER A 449 -0.36 25.23 32.25
CA SER A 449 -0.19 25.58 33.67
C SER A 449 -0.24 24.38 34.62
N ASP A 450 -0.94 23.32 34.23
CA ASP A 450 -1.20 22.15 35.08
C ASP A 450 -0.10 21.08 34.90
N ILE A 451 0.83 21.29 33.96
CA ILE A 451 1.93 20.37 33.69
C ILE A 451 3.10 20.72 34.60
N ALA A 452 3.38 19.84 35.57
CA ALA A 452 4.57 19.96 36.39
C ALA A 452 5.85 19.62 35.58
N GLU A 453 6.93 20.38 35.79
CA GLU A 453 8.27 19.94 35.38
C GLU A 453 8.66 18.65 36.13
N PRO A 454 9.33 17.66 35.51
CA PRO A 454 10.00 17.67 34.21
C PRO A 454 9.15 17.12 33.04
N PHE A 455 7.82 17.11 33.16
CA PHE A 455 6.96 16.41 32.20
C PHE A 455 6.65 17.21 30.93
N ALA A 456 6.75 18.55 30.97
CA ALA A 456 6.43 19.44 29.86
C ALA A 456 7.12 19.06 28.54
N LYS A 457 8.39 18.61 28.62
CA LYS A 457 9.18 18.19 27.44
C LYS A 457 8.63 16.97 26.68
N TYR A 458 7.71 16.21 27.26
CA TYR A 458 7.08 15.05 26.61
C TYR A 458 5.76 15.38 25.91
N LEU A 459 5.29 16.62 26.03
CA LEU A 459 4.09 17.11 25.38
C LEU A 459 4.46 18.08 24.26
N THR A 460 3.55 18.21 23.30
CA THR A 460 3.66 19.21 22.24
C THR A 460 2.88 20.44 22.67
N ASP A 461 3.54 21.60 22.80
CA ASP A 461 2.85 22.87 22.97
C ASP A 461 2.11 23.21 21.67
N VAL A 462 0.80 23.38 21.77
CA VAL A 462 -0.09 23.67 20.62
C VAL A 462 -0.56 25.11 20.62
N GLY A 463 -0.05 25.95 21.53
CA GLY A 463 -0.49 27.32 21.72
C GLY A 463 -1.78 27.43 22.53
N ASP A 464 -2.25 28.66 22.71
CA ASP A 464 -3.46 29.01 23.48
C ASP A 464 -3.44 28.57 24.97
N GLY A 465 -2.25 28.31 25.53
CA GLY A 465 -2.10 27.83 26.91
C GLY A 465 -2.39 26.34 27.10
N PHE A 466 -2.33 25.55 26.01
CA PHE A 466 -2.54 24.11 26.06
C PHE A 466 -1.35 23.33 25.48
N SER A 467 -1.15 22.13 26.00
CA SER A 467 -0.23 21.15 25.43
C SER A 467 -0.92 19.81 25.21
N GLU A 468 -0.41 19.04 24.27
CA GLU A 468 -1.00 17.78 23.82
C GLU A 468 -0.07 16.59 24.07
N LEU A 469 -0.65 15.50 24.59
CA LEU A 469 0.00 14.21 24.77
C LEU A 469 -0.55 13.20 23.74
N TYR A 470 0.34 12.70 22.88
CA TYR A 470 -0.02 11.79 21.79
C TYR A 470 0.04 10.31 22.16
N THR A 471 0.78 9.93 23.21
CA THR A 471 0.96 8.52 23.62
C THR A 471 1.06 8.38 25.14
N ALA A 472 0.87 7.16 25.65
CA ALA A 472 0.95 6.87 27.09
C ALA A 472 2.39 6.82 27.67
N LEU A 473 3.43 7.10 26.87
CA LEU A 473 4.84 7.15 27.31
C LEU A 473 5.36 5.87 28.01
N LEU A 474 4.87 4.69 27.59
CA LEU A 474 5.14 3.42 28.29
C LEU A 474 6.58 2.90 28.17
N ASN A 475 7.35 3.39 27.20
CA ASN A 475 8.68 2.87 26.90
C ASN A 475 9.83 3.66 27.57
N TYR A 476 9.52 4.66 28.39
CA TYR A 476 10.53 5.47 29.08
C TYR A 476 11.07 4.78 30.33
N ASN A 477 12.35 5.03 30.67
CA ASN A 477 13.00 4.44 31.83
C ASN A 477 12.49 4.96 33.19
N ASP A 478 12.16 6.25 33.27
CA ASP A 478 11.63 6.86 34.49
C ASP A 478 10.17 6.44 34.71
N HIS A 479 9.93 5.70 35.80
CA HIS A 479 8.58 5.30 36.22
C HIS A 479 7.62 6.48 36.34
N ARG A 480 8.08 7.65 36.82
CA ARG A 480 7.21 8.82 37.00
C ARG A 480 6.67 9.31 35.66
N VAL A 481 7.49 9.22 34.61
CA VAL A 481 7.09 9.57 33.23
C VAL A 481 6.07 8.57 32.71
N ARG A 482 6.29 7.26 32.90
CA ARG A 482 5.32 6.22 32.50
C ARG A 482 3.98 6.38 33.21
N LYS A 483 4.02 6.59 34.53
CA LYS A 483 2.82 6.82 35.36
C LYS A 483 2.08 8.09 34.91
N PHE A 484 2.79 9.20 34.75
CA PHE A 484 2.21 10.45 34.26
C PHE A 484 1.57 10.26 32.88
N GLY A 485 2.30 9.68 31.93
CA GLY A 485 1.83 9.43 30.56
C GLY A 485 0.58 8.56 30.54
N TYR A 486 0.56 7.45 31.29
CA TYR A 486 -0.58 6.55 31.31
C TYR A 486 -1.83 7.16 31.96
N LEU A 487 -1.70 7.74 33.16
CA LEU A 487 -2.83 8.35 33.87
C LEU A 487 -3.44 9.50 33.07
N THR A 488 -2.59 10.28 32.42
CA THR A 488 -3.01 11.38 31.55
C THR A 488 -3.67 10.87 30.27
N TYR A 489 -3.04 9.90 29.60
CA TYR A 489 -3.53 9.39 28.31
C TYR A 489 -4.88 8.69 28.46
N PHE A 490 -5.04 7.87 29.50
CA PHE A 490 -6.26 7.11 29.78
C PHE A 490 -7.18 7.78 30.81
N GLN A 491 -7.10 9.10 30.98
CA GLN A 491 -7.99 9.80 31.90
C GLN A 491 -9.48 9.64 31.49
N PRO A 492 -10.40 9.47 32.45
CA PRO A 492 -11.84 9.38 32.17
C PRO A 492 -12.36 10.62 31.43
N SER A 493 -13.06 10.39 30.32
CA SER A 493 -13.70 11.43 29.53
C SER A 493 -15.21 11.26 29.57
N LYS A 494 -15.92 12.26 30.10
CA LYS A 494 -17.40 12.25 30.13
C LYS A 494 -18.00 12.14 28.73
N TYR A 495 -17.32 12.73 27.75
CA TYR A 495 -17.74 12.70 26.35
C TYR A 495 -17.65 11.28 25.77
N GLN A 496 -16.52 10.59 25.99
CA GLN A 496 -16.35 9.20 25.53
C GLN A 496 -17.24 8.23 26.29
N GLU A 497 -17.38 8.38 27.60
CA GLU A 497 -18.29 7.59 28.42
C GLU A 497 -19.72 7.64 27.88
N THR A 498 -20.22 8.84 27.55
CA THR A 498 -21.57 9.02 27.00
C THR A 498 -21.72 8.31 25.66
N LYS A 499 -20.72 8.40 24.77
CA LYS A 499 -20.75 7.70 23.46
C LYS A 499 -20.74 6.20 23.62
N LEU A 500 -19.88 5.67 24.48
CA LEU A 500 -19.77 4.24 24.73
C LEU A 500 -21.08 3.70 25.30
N LYS A 501 -21.67 4.38 26.28
CA LYS A 501 -23.00 4.01 26.82
C LYS A 501 -24.09 4.00 25.76
N ASN A 502 -24.17 5.05 24.95
CA ASN A 502 -25.16 5.11 23.86
C ASN A 502 -24.93 3.99 22.85
N LEU A 503 -23.67 3.71 22.50
CA LEU A 503 -23.30 2.61 21.61
C LEU A 503 -23.73 1.25 22.16
N LEU A 504 -23.50 0.98 23.44
CA LEU A 504 -23.95 -0.25 24.12
C LEU A 504 -25.48 -0.35 24.13
N HIS A 505 -26.16 0.77 24.42
CA HIS A 505 -27.62 0.84 24.40
C HIS A 505 -28.22 0.53 23.02
N TYR A 506 -27.72 1.16 21.95
CA TYR A 506 -28.20 0.89 20.59
C TYR A 506 -27.91 -0.54 20.16
N ARG A 507 -26.74 -1.09 20.50
CA ARG A 507 -26.40 -2.49 20.20
C ARG A 507 -27.35 -3.48 20.86
N ASP A 508 -27.66 -3.24 22.14
CA ASP A 508 -28.59 -4.05 22.91
C ASP A 508 -30.03 -3.95 22.35
N ALA A 509 -30.48 -2.73 22.03
CA ALA A 509 -31.79 -2.50 21.43
C ALA A 509 -31.92 -3.21 20.07
N ILE A 510 -30.89 -3.14 19.21
CA ILE A 510 -30.87 -3.83 17.92
C ILE A 510 -30.89 -5.35 18.12
N ALA A 511 -30.11 -5.88 19.06
CA ALA A 511 -30.08 -7.32 19.34
C ALA A 511 -31.44 -7.85 19.85
N THR A 512 -32.11 -7.08 20.70
CA THR A 512 -33.45 -7.42 21.19
C THR A 512 -34.50 -7.36 20.07
N LEU A 513 -34.40 -6.38 19.16
CA LEU A 513 -35.31 -6.26 18.01
C LEU A 513 -35.27 -7.48 17.08
N VAL A 514 -34.08 -8.06 16.88
CA VAL A 514 -33.90 -9.26 16.05
C VAL A 514 -34.02 -10.59 16.83
N GLY A 515 -34.46 -10.54 18.09
CA GLY A 515 -34.83 -11.72 18.89
C GLY A 515 -33.71 -12.36 19.70
N TYR A 516 -32.56 -11.69 19.87
CA TYR A 516 -31.46 -12.16 20.73
C TYR A 516 -31.61 -11.61 22.15
N ARG A 517 -31.05 -12.33 23.13
CA ARG A 517 -31.08 -11.92 24.56
C ARG A 517 -30.16 -10.74 24.85
N SER A 518 -29.04 -10.66 24.16
CA SER A 518 -28.04 -9.62 24.29
C SER A 518 -27.28 -9.44 22.97
N PHE A 519 -26.57 -8.32 22.84
CA PHE A 519 -25.66 -8.15 21.70
C PHE A 519 -24.53 -9.18 21.71
N ALA A 520 -24.08 -9.61 22.88
CA ALA A 520 -23.05 -10.63 23.01
C ALA A 520 -23.48 -11.97 22.37
N ASP A 521 -24.69 -12.46 22.67
CA ASP A 521 -25.21 -13.70 22.07
C ASP A 521 -25.36 -13.58 20.54
N ARG A 522 -25.80 -12.41 20.07
CA ARG A 522 -25.88 -12.11 18.64
C ARG A 522 -24.51 -12.13 17.96
N ALA A 523 -23.49 -11.60 18.62
CA ALA A 523 -22.14 -11.48 18.05
C ALA A 523 -21.46 -12.84 17.86
N VAL A 524 -21.67 -13.78 18.78
CA VAL A 524 -20.89 -15.04 18.84
C VAL A 524 -21.56 -16.24 18.17
N GLN A 525 -22.84 -16.15 17.78
CA GLN A 525 -23.64 -17.28 17.30
C GLN A 525 -22.98 -18.12 16.17
N LYS A 526 -22.28 -17.47 15.23
CA LYS A 526 -21.61 -18.12 14.08
C LYS A 526 -20.13 -18.46 14.33
N LEU A 527 -19.63 -18.27 15.55
CA LEU A 527 -18.24 -18.57 15.94
C LEU A 527 -18.13 -19.99 16.52
N LEU A 528 -16.90 -20.49 16.70
CA LEU A 528 -16.58 -21.76 17.36
C LEU A 528 -17.21 -21.83 18.76
N LEU A 529 -17.08 -20.76 19.54
CA LEU A 529 -17.76 -20.60 20.83
C LEU A 529 -19.10 -19.89 20.63
N ASN A 530 -20.09 -20.67 20.18
CA ASN A 530 -21.38 -20.18 19.68
C ASN A 530 -22.36 -19.59 20.71
N ASN A 531 -21.95 -19.32 21.95
CA ASN A 531 -22.77 -18.60 22.93
C ASN A 531 -21.89 -17.85 23.96
N SER A 532 -22.44 -16.80 24.57
CA SER A 532 -21.74 -15.98 25.56
C SER A 532 -21.23 -16.80 26.75
N SER A 533 -22.01 -17.78 27.22
CA SER A 533 -21.63 -18.62 28.37
C SER A 533 -20.41 -19.51 28.11
N LYS A 534 -20.24 -20.07 26.90
CA LYS A 534 -19.04 -20.84 26.53
C LYS A 534 -17.81 -19.95 26.43
N VAL A 535 -17.97 -18.73 25.91
CA VAL A 535 -16.89 -17.72 25.88
C VAL A 535 -16.46 -17.37 27.29
N GLU A 536 -17.41 -17.06 28.19
CA GLU A 536 -17.11 -16.78 29.58
C GLU A 536 -16.44 -17.98 30.27
N SER A 537 -16.94 -19.20 30.03
CA SER A 537 -16.34 -20.42 30.57
C SER A 537 -14.90 -20.62 30.08
N PHE A 538 -14.62 -20.37 28.80
CA PHE A 538 -13.27 -20.41 28.24
C PHE A 538 -12.35 -19.38 28.92
N LEU A 539 -12.79 -18.13 29.02
CA LEU A 539 -12.01 -17.04 29.61
C LEU A 539 -11.70 -17.28 31.09
N LYS A 540 -12.70 -17.69 31.88
CA LYS A 540 -12.52 -18.03 33.30
C LYS A 540 -11.63 -19.26 33.50
N CYS A 541 -11.85 -20.34 32.73
CA CYS A 541 -11.00 -21.51 32.79
C CYS A 541 -9.54 -21.19 32.43
N THR A 542 -9.32 -20.37 31.41
CA THR A 542 -7.96 -19.92 31.05
C THR A 542 -7.35 -19.12 32.19
N LEU A 543 -8.09 -18.14 32.74
CA LEU A 543 -7.65 -17.33 33.87
C LEU A 543 -7.22 -18.19 35.07
N ASP A 544 -8.06 -19.14 35.48
CA ASP A 544 -7.78 -20.04 36.61
C ASP A 544 -6.48 -20.84 36.39
N THR A 545 -6.21 -21.28 35.15
CA THR A 545 -4.99 -22.04 34.86
C THR A 545 -3.72 -21.20 34.84
N VAL A 546 -3.80 -19.90 34.56
CA VAL A 546 -2.61 -19.03 34.40
C VAL A 546 -2.40 -18.05 35.57
N TYR A 547 -3.39 -17.92 36.46
CA TYR A 547 -3.41 -16.98 37.57
C TYR A 547 -2.13 -17.04 38.43
N ASP A 548 -1.80 -18.24 38.93
CA ASP A 548 -0.63 -18.44 39.80
C ASP A 548 0.68 -18.07 39.11
N GLN A 549 0.79 -18.39 37.81
CA GLN A 549 1.97 -18.05 37.02
C GLN A 549 2.08 -16.55 36.78
N ALA A 550 0.98 -15.87 36.46
CA ALA A 550 0.95 -14.43 36.28
C ALA A 550 1.32 -13.69 37.58
N MET A 551 0.89 -14.20 38.75
CA MET A 551 1.29 -13.64 40.05
C MET A 551 2.77 -13.86 40.37
N LYS A 552 3.33 -15.01 40.00
CA LYS A 552 4.79 -15.25 40.09
C LYS A 552 5.55 -14.30 39.17
N GLU A 553 5.17 -14.20 37.91
CA GLU A 553 5.76 -13.29 36.91
C GLU A 553 5.74 -11.84 37.37
N ARG A 554 4.61 -11.39 37.92
CA ARG A 554 4.47 -10.06 38.51
C ARG A 554 5.44 -9.83 39.67
N SER A 555 5.62 -10.84 40.52
CA SER A 555 6.58 -10.80 41.63
C SER A 555 8.03 -10.78 41.16
N GLU A 556 8.34 -11.47 40.06
CA GLU A 556 9.65 -11.42 39.41
C GLU A 556 9.93 -10.03 38.81
N LEU A 557 8.95 -9.43 38.13
CA LEU A 557 9.06 -8.06 37.60
C LEU A 557 9.28 -7.01 38.71
N ALA A 558 8.71 -7.24 39.90
CA ALA A 558 8.92 -6.35 41.05
C ALA A 558 10.40 -6.27 41.47
N LYS A 559 11.20 -7.31 41.20
CA LYS A 559 12.66 -7.29 41.48
C LYS A 559 13.42 -6.27 40.65
N PHE A 560 12.91 -5.93 39.46
CA PHE A 560 13.47 -4.88 38.60
C PHE A 560 13.03 -3.46 39.02
N GLN A 561 12.27 -3.33 40.11
CA GLN A 561 11.84 -2.05 40.69
C GLN A 561 11.94 -2.03 42.22
N ASP A 562 13.07 -2.50 42.77
CA ASP A 562 13.37 -2.47 44.21
C ASP A 562 12.27 -3.13 45.09
N GLY A 563 11.62 -4.17 44.57
CA GLY A 563 10.57 -4.92 45.25
C GLY A 563 9.17 -4.29 45.16
N ARG A 564 9.02 -3.15 44.47
CA ARG A 564 7.72 -2.52 44.27
C ARG A 564 6.91 -3.28 43.22
N GLN A 565 5.66 -3.59 43.56
CA GLN A 565 4.75 -4.26 42.64
C GLN A 565 4.46 -3.41 41.40
N PRO A 566 4.60 -3.97 40.18
CA PRO A 566 4.40 -3.21 38.96
C PRO A 566 2.92 -2.94 38.71
N TYR A 567 2.64 -1.77 38.15
CA TYR A 567 1.34 -1.38 37.61
C TYR A 567 1.32 -1.53 36.08
N VAL A 568 0.15 -1.43 35.47
CA VAL A 568 -0.04 -1.53 34.01
C VAL A 568 0.94 -0.68 33.18
N TRP A 569 1.27 0.53 33.64
CA TRP A 569 2.21 1.43 32.93
C TRP A 569 3.67 1.03 33.09
N ASP A 570 3.99 0.17 34.05
CA ASP A 570 5.33 -0.37 34.26
C ASP A 570 5.59 -1.60 33.39
N LEU A 571 4.54 -2.35 33.03
CA LEU A 571 4.68 -3.66 32.38
C LEU A 571 5.45 -3.61 31.06
N PRO A 572 5.15 -2.74 30.08
CA PRO A 572 5.86 -2.78 28.79
C PRO A 572 7.37 -2.55 28.94
N TYR A 573 7.76 -1.55 29.73
CA TYR A 573 9.17 -1.25 29.99
C TYR A 573 9.86 -2.35 30.79
N LEU A 574 9.22 -2.86 31.85
CA LEU A 574 9.82 -3.89 32.69
C LEU A 574 9.94 -5.23 31.99
N CYS A 575 8.90 -5.66 31.27
CA CYS A 575 8.95 -6.89 30.47
C CYS A 575 10.05 -6.78 29.42
N TYR A 576 10.18 -5.63 28.73
CA TYR A 576 11.26 -5.40 27.79
C TYR A 576 12.64 -5.48 28.47
N THR A 577 12.84 -4.75 29.56
CA THR A 577 14.13 -4.70 30.29
C THR A 577 14.49 -6.07 30.85
N ALA A 578 13.53 -6.81 31.37
CA ALA A 578 13.75 -8.15 31.91
C ALA A 578 14.01 -9.17 30.78
N LYS A 579 13.29 -9.11 29.66
CA LYS A 579 13.58 -9.91 28.45
C LYS A 579 15.00 -9.64 27.93
N ASP A 580 15.39 -8.37 27.85
CA ASP A 580 16.72 -7.95 27.40
C ASP A 580 17.83 -8.49 28.34
N ASN A 581 17.65 -8.34 29.66
CA ASN A 581 18.61 -8.85 30.65
C ASN A 581 18.72 -10.38 30.67
N LEU A 582 17.60 -11.11 30.48
CA LEU A 582 17.57 -12.57 30.49
C LEU A 582 18.15 -13.17 29.21
N THR A 583 17.91 -12.53 28.07
CA THR A 583 18.33 -13.05 26.76
C THR A 583 19.71 -12.56 26.34
N GLN A 584 20.12 -11.36 26.76
CA GLN A 584 21.38 -10.70 26.38
C GLN A 584 21.59 -10.65 24.85
N LEU A 585 20.50 -10.53 24.09
CA LEU A 585 20.54 -10.49 22.63
C LEU A 585 20.87 -9.08 22.15
N SER A 586 22.06 -8.87 21.57
CA SER A 586 22.38 -7.58 20.96
C SER A 586 21.76 -7.46 19.57
N PHE A 587 21.03 -6.36 19.32
CA PHE A 587 20.51 -6.07 17.98
C PHE A 587 21.61 -6.08 16.92
N SER A 588 22.81 -5.60 17.23
CA SER A 588 23.94 -5.59 16.27
C SER A 588 24.39 -6.99 15.85
N GLU A 589 24.17 -8.01 16.69
CA GLU A 589 24.51 -9.41 16.39
C GLU A 589 23.44 -10.09 15.53
N LEU A 590 22.19 -9.63 15.60
CA LEU A 590 21.06 -10.17 14.86
C LEU A 590 20.93 -9.60 13.45
N VAL A 591 21.27 -8.30 13.26
CA VAL A 591 21.14 -7.59 11.98
C VAL A 591 21.71 -8.36 10.79
N PRO A 592 22.92 -8.98 10.84
CA PRO A 592 23.47 -9.72 9.70
C PRO A 592 22.56 -10.85 9.20
N PHE A 593 21.72 -11.43 10.07
CA PHE A 593 20.89 -12.59 9.77
C PHE A 593 19.45 -12.25 9.37
N LEU A 594 19.03 -10.99 9.55
CA LEU A 594 17.65 -10.54 9.36
C LEU A 594 17.47 -9.68 8.10
N ASN A 595 18.34 -9.86 7.09
CA ASN A 595 18.17 -9.19 5.80
C ASN A 595 16.81 -9.57 5.18
N ARG A 596 16.00 -8.56 4.86
CA ARG A 596 14.60 -8.77 4.45
C ARG A 596 14.48 -9.63 3.21
N GLN A 597 15.25 -9.35 2.16
CA GLN A 597 15.18 -10.10 0.90
C GLN A 597 15.56 -11.56 1.12
N GLN A 598 16.62 -11.80 1.90
CA GLN A 598 17.08 -13.15 2.19
C GLN A 598 16.05 -13.94 3.02
N VAL A 599 15.42 -13.30 4.01
CA VAL A 599 14.35 -13.92 4.80
C VAL A 599 13.14 -14.29 3.92
N ILE A 600 12.75 -13.42 2.97
CA ILE A 600 11.66 -13.70 2.02
C ILE A 600 12.01 -14.89 1.12
N ASN A 601 13.25 -14.94 0.61
CA ASN A 601 13.72 -16.08 -0.20
C ASN A 601 13.69 -17.38 0.62
N ASN A 602 14.18 -17.35 1.85
CA ASN A 602 14.18 -18.51 2.73
C ASN A 602 12.76 -18.97 3.11
N LEU A 603 11.84 -18.01 3.31
CA LEU A 603 10.42 -18.28 3.51
C LEU A 603 9.83 -19.00 2.29
N SER A 604 10.15 -18.56 1.06
CA SER A 604 9.73 -19.26 -0.17
C SER A 604 10.19 -20.72 -0.19
N ILE A 605 11.43 -20.99 0.22
CA ILE A 605 11.94 -22.36 0.34
C ILE A 605 11.16 -23.14 1.42
N MET A 606 10.89 -22.53 2.57
CA MET A 606 10.14 -23.15 3.66
C MET A 606 8.72 -23.52 3.22
N LEU A 607 8.03 -22.61 2.52
CA LEU A 607 6.70 -22.84 1.97
C LEU A 607 6.69 -23.93 0.89
N ASN A 608 7.78 -24.10 0.16
CA ASN A 608 7.91 -25.20 -0.81
C ASN A 608 7.96 -26.56 -0.08
N TYR A 609 8.78 -26.68 0.97
CA TYR A 609 8.83 -27.89 1.80
C TYR A 609 7.51 -28.17 2.52
N LEU A 610 6.81 -27.15 2.99
CA LEU A 610 5.56 -27.30 3.73
C LEU A 610 4.35 -27.56 2.85
N TYR A 611 4.18 -26.77 1.79
CA TYR A 611 2.92 -26.67 1.04
C TYR A 611 3.09 -26.93 -0.46
N GLY A 612 4.31 -27.10 -0.96
CA GLY A 612 4.59 -27.21 -2.40
C GLY A 612 4.26 -25.93 -3.15
N VAL A 613 4.55 -24.78 -2.53
CA VAL A 613 4.38 -23.47 -3.15
C VAL A 613 5.63 -22.63 -3.03
N GLN A 614 5.85 -21.76 -4.00
CA GLN A 614 6.97 -20.83 -4.05
C GLN A 614 6.47 -19.42 -4.29
N ILE A 615 7.14 -18.46 -3.67
CA ILE A 615 6.94 -17.03 -3.89
C ILE A 615 7.96 -16.59 -4.95
N VAL A 616 7.46 -16.00 -6.04
CA VAL A 616 8.27 -15.48 -7.15
C VAL A 616 7.98 -14.01 -7.32
N GLU A 617 9.02 -13.17 -7.27
CA GLU A 617 8.88 -11.75 -7.56
C GLU A 617 8.58 -11.53 -9.05
N ALA A 618 7.59 -10.68 -9.33
CA ALA A 618 7.10 -10.44 -10.68
C ALA A 618 7.21 -8.97 -11.08
N GLU A 619 7.34 -8.74 -12.38
CA GLU A 619 7.38 -7.40 -12.95
C GLU A 619 6.06 -6.66 -12.72
N ILE A 620 6.20 -5.37 -12.45
CA ILE A 620 5.10 -4.44 -12.21
C ILE A 620 4.86 -3.67 -13.50
N ASN A 621 3.64 -3.74 -14.00
CA ASN A 621 3.23 -2.98 -15.16
C ASN A 621 3.11 -1.48 -14.81
N PRO A 622 3.30 -0.59 -15.79
CA PRO A 622 3.11 0.84 -15.61
C PRO A 622 1.71 1.16 -15.06
N GLY A 623 1.66 1.89 -13.94
CA GLY A 623 0.41 2.29 -13.28
C GLY A 623 -0.27 1.18 -12.45
N GLU A 624 0.29 -0.02 -12.37
CA GLU A 624 -0.28 -1.15 -11.61
C GLU A 624 -0.26 -0.93 -10.09
N VAL A 625 0.70 -0.17 -9.59
CA VAL A 625 0.90 0.07 -8.15
C VAL A 625 0.81 1.56 -7.80
N TRP A 626 0.43 1.85 -6.55
CA TRP A 626 0.24 3.21 -6.04
C TRP A 626 1.54 3.88 -5.57
N HIS A 627 2.64 3.12 -5.44
CA HIS A 627 3.92 3.66 -4.98
C HIS A 627 5.11 2.81 -5.46
N ASP A 628 6.23 3.45 -5.79
CA ASP A 628 7.45 2.81 -6.32
C ASP A 628 8.11 1.80 -5.36
N SER A 629 7.71 1.79 -4.08
CA SER A 629 8.23 0.84 -3.08
C SER A 629 7.42 -0.45 -2.96
N VAL A 630 6.31 -0.57 -3.69
CA VAL A 630 5.47 -1.76 -3.66
C VAL A 630 6.14 -2.85 -4.47
N THR A 631 6.23 -4.06 -3.91
CA THR A 631 6.73 -5.25 -4.62
C THR A 631 5.56 -6.18 -4.95
N LYS A 632 5.60 -6.83 -6.11
CA LYS A 632 4.57 -7.77 -6.56
C LYS A 632 5.12 -9.19 -6.57
N TRP A 633 4.41 -10.09 -5.92
CA TRP A 633 4.78 -11.50 -5.80
C TRP A 633 3.68 -12.42 -6.32
N LEU A 634 4.07 -13.44 -7.08
CA LEU A 634 3.22 -14.54 -7.51
C LEU A 634 3.47 -15.74 -6.59
N VAL A 635 2.39 -16.30 -6.04
CA VAL A 635 2.47 -17.57 -5.33
C VAL A 635 2.19 -18.68 -6.33
N GLN A 636 3.17 -19.51 -6.63
CA GLN A 636 3.07 -20.56 -7.63
C GLN A 636 3.12 -21.95 -6.99
N ASN A 637 2.43 -22.92 -7.57
CA ASN A 637 2.58 -24.33 -7.20
C ASN A 637 3.83 -24.95 -7.85
N GLU A 638 4.15 -26.20 -7.51
CA GLU A 638 5.26 -26.98 -8.10
C GLU A 638 5.16 -27.15 -9.63
N GLN A 639 3.98 -26.97 -10.23
CA GLN A 639 3.76 -27.04 -11.67
C GLN A 639 3.98 -25.68 -12.38
N GLY A 640 4.29 -24.62 -11.63
CA GLY A 640 4.44 -23.25 -12.14
C GLY A 640 3.11 -22.50 -12.34
N SER A 641 1.98 -23.09 -11.95
CA SER A 641 0.68 -22.42 -12.00
C SER A 641 0.53 -21.42 -10.87
N THR A 642 0.07 -20.20 -11.20
CA THR A 642 -0.13 -19.12 -10.23
C THR A 642 -1.41 -19.37 -9.43
N LEU A 643 -1.26 -19.42 -8.11
CA LEU A 643 -2.32 -19.62 -7.13
C LEU A 643 -2.92 -18.31 -6.60
N GLY A 644 -2.21 -17.20 -6.77
CA GLY A 644 -2.62 -15.88 -6.29
C GLY A 644 -1.50 -14.86 -6.39
N VAL A 645 -1.85 -13.59 -6.18
CA VAL A 645 -0.93 -12.44 -6.26
C VAL A 645 -0.89 -11.71 -4.92
N ILE A 646 0.30 -11.37 -4.44
CA ILE A 646 0.53 -10.56 -3.24
C ILE A 646 1.23 -9.27 -3.65
N TYR A 647 0.67 -8.12 -3.29
CA TYR A 647 1.40 -6.85 -3.31
C TYR A 647 1.89 -6.53 -1.89
N CYS A 648 3.17 -6.24 -1.73
CA CYS A 648 3.74 -5.89 -0.43
C CYS A 648 4.17 -4.43 -0.42
N ASP A 649 3.66 -3.67 0.53
CA ASP A 649 3.90 -2.25 0.69
C ASP A 649 4.63 -1.96 2.01
N TRP A 650 5.93 -1.71 1.90
CA TRP A 650 6.84 -1.67 3.04
C TRP A 650 6.92 -0.33 3.76
N ILE A 651 6.79 0.80 3.05
CA ILE A 651 7.25 2.09 3.55
C ILE A 651 6.16 2.78 4.37
N ASP A 652 6.54 3.29 5.54
CA ASP A 652 5.68 4.17 6.35
C ASP A 652 5.50 5.54 5.67
N ARG A 653 4.25 6.01 5.61
CA ARG A 653 3.88 7.30 5.00
C ARG A 653 2.64 7.88 5.67
N ARG A 654 2.50 9.21 5.61
CA ARG A 654 1.37 9.92 6.20
C ARG A 654 0.05 9.42 5.62
N GLY A 655 -0.91 9.09 6.48
CA GLY A 655 -2.23 8.59 6.09
C GLY A 655 -2.30 7.08 5.86
N LYS A 656 -1.16 6.38 5.82
CA LYS A 656 -1.12 4.91 5.73
C LYS A 656 -1.51 4.28 7.06
N VAL A 657 -2.33 3.25 6.98
CA VAL A 657 -2.73 2.38 8.10
C VAL A 657 -1.56 1.53 8.64
N SER A 658 -1.78 0.85 9.77
CA SER A 658 -0.82 -0.10 10.37
C SER A 658 -0.56 -1.31 9.49
N ASP A 659 0.25 -2.22 10.03
CA ASP A 659 0.44 -3.55 9.46
C ASP A 659 -0.94 -4.22 9.28
N SER A 660 -1.29 -4.62 8.06
CA SER A 660 -2.65 -5.05 7.64
C SER A 660 -2.64 -5.83 6.32
N HIS A 661 -3.71 -6.57 6.00
CA HIS A 661 -3.73 -7.59 4.95
C HIS A 661 -4.67 -7.41 3.74
N PHE A 662 -5.61 -6.49 3.60
CA PHE A 662 -6.49 -6.28 2.41
C PHE A 662 -6.62 -7.36 1.30
N THR A 663 -7.79 -8.00 1.20
CA THR A 663 -8.17 -8.80 0.03
C THR A 663 -8.77 -7.90 -1.07
N ILE A 664 -8.11 -7.80 -2.22
CA ILE A 664 -8.56 -7.00 -3.37
C ILE A 664 -9.50 -7.78 -4.27
N GLN A 665 -9.13 -9.03 -4.54
CA GLN A 665 -9.92 -9.97 -5.32
C GLN A 665 -9.96 -11.30 -4.59
N CYS A 666 -11.16 -11.86 -4.48
CA CYS A 666 -11.38 -13.15 -3.83
C CYS A 666 -11.20 -14.32 -4.79
N GLY A 667 -10.85 -15.47 -4.23
CA GLY A 667 -10.87 -16.74 -4.95
C GLY A 667 -12.30 -17.23 -5.19
N LYS A 668 -12.63 -17.62 -6.41
CA LYS A 668 -13.97 -18.11 -6.78
C LYS A 668 -13.92 -18.97 -8.03
N GLN A 669 -14.80 -19.97 -8.12
CA GLN A 669 -15.04 -20.67 -9.38
C GLN A 669 -15.98 -19.84 -10.27
N LEU A 670 -15.56 -19.60 -11.51
CA LEU A 670 -16.35 -18.86 -12.51
C LEU A 670 -17.29 -19.81 -13.26
N SER A 671 -18.33 -19.24 -13.88
CA SER A 671 -19.37 -20.00 -14.60
C SER A 671 -18.84 -20.76 -15.82
N ASP A 672 -17.70 -20.34 -16.37
CA ASP A 672 -17.01 -21.01 -17.48
C ASP A 672 -16.13 -22.20 -17.03
N GLY A 673 -16.08 -22.46 -15.72
CA GLY A 673 -15.26 -23.50 -15.10
C GLY A 673 -13.83 -23.08 -14.77
N SER A 674 -13.42 -21.87 -15.13
CA SER A 674 -12.13 -21.30 -14.72
C SER A 674 -12.16 -20.83 -13.26
N TYR A 675 -10.98 -20.59 -12.68
CA TYR A 675 -10.86 -20.14 -11.29
C TYR A 675 -10.28 -18.73 -11.22
N GLN A 676 -11.04 -17.80 -10.62
CA GLN A 676 -10.61 -16.44 -10.33
C GLN A 676 -9.53 -16.50 -9.25
N GLN A 677 -8.32 -16.04 -9.57
CA GLN A 677 -7.21 -16.08 -8.61
C GLN A 677 -7.33 -14.94 -7.57
N PRO A 678 -7.05 -15.21 -6.30
CA PRO A 678 -7.06 -14.19 -5.26
C PRO A 678 -5.91 -13.19 -5.42
N VAL A 679 -6.19 -11.94 -5.07
CA VAL A 679 -5.25 -10.82 -5.08
C VAL A 679 -5.30 -10.14 -3.71
N VAL A 680 -4.17 -10.04 -3.02
CA VAL A 680 -4.08 -9.49 -1.66
C VAL A 680 -2.99 -8.42 -1.55
N VAL A 681 -3.10 -7.54 -0.56
CA VAL A 681 -2.10 -6.48 -0.27
C VAL A 681 -1.66 -6.57 1.18
N LEU A 682 -0.37 -6.78 1.40
CA LEU A 682 0.25 -6.68 2.72
C LEU A 682 0.84 -5.28 2.90
N SER A 683 0.33 -4.54 3.89
CA SER A 683 0.80 -3.22 4.28
C SER A 683 1.70 -3.35 5.51
N PHE A 684 2.85 -2.69 5.52
CA PHE A 684 3.76 -2.61 6.68
C PHE A 684 4.25 -1.17 6.90
N ARG A 685 4.63 -0.83 8.14
CA ARG A 685 5.30 0.45 8.45
C ARG A 685 6.79 0.29 8.76
N CYS A 686 7.58 0.02 7.71
CA CYS A 686 9.04 0.04 7.79
C CYS A 686 9.59 1.46 7.53
N ARG A 687 10.57 1.89 8.33
CA ARG A 687 11.26 3.18 8.16
C ARG A 687 12.38 3.13 7.11
N ASP A 688 12.90 1.94 6.83
CA ASP A 688 14.01 1.76 5.90
C ASP A 688 13.52 1.65 4.46
N ARG A 689 14.17 2.40 3.55
CA ARG A 689 13.90 2.33 2.11
C ARG A 689 14.20 0.93 1.57
N CYS A 690 13.37 0.46 0.63
CA CYS A 690 13.63 -0.77 -0.11
C CYS A 690 15.00 -0.68 -0.80
N SER A 691 15.97 -1.42 -0.27
CA SER A 691 17.33 -1.55 -0.77
C SER A 691 17.89 -2.88 -0.27
N ASP A 692 19.01 -3.33 -0.84
CA ASP A 692 19.77 -4.51 -0.40
C ASP A 692 20.23 -4.47 1.08
N LYS A 693 19.98 -3.36 1.78
CA LYS A 693 20.34 -3.10 3.18
C LYS A 693 19.12 -2.92 4.10
N ALA A 694 17.95 -3.43 3.74
CA ALA A 694 16.80 -3.44 4.62
C ALA A 694 16.80 -4.69 5.53
N TYR A 695 16.59 -4.48 6.83
CA TYR A 695 16.63 -5.54 7.83
C TYR A 695 15.34 -5.56 8.64
N PHE A 696 14.87 -6.75 8.99
CA PHE A 696 13.78 -6.90 9.94
C PHE A 696 14.32 -6.75 11.37
N THR A 697 13.53 -6.13 12.25
CA THR A 697 13.59 -6.46 13.67
C THR A 697 12.86 -7.79 13.92
N LEU A 698 13.10 -8.45 15.06
CA LEU A 698 12.37 -9.68 15.39
C LEU A 698 10.85 -9.47 15.41
N SER A 699 10.38 -8.36 15.97
CA SER A 699 8.95 -8.00 15.97
C SER A 699 8.39 -7.76 14.56
N GLN A 700 9.16 -7.13 13.67
CA GLN A 700 8.74 -6.96 12.27
C GLN A 700 8.70 -8.29 11.51
N LEU A 701 9.61 -9.22 11.80
CA LEU A 701 9.60 -10.56 11.23
C LEU A 701 8.37 -11.36 11.70
N GLU A 702 8.05 -11.29 12.99
CA GLU A 702 6.85 -11.90 13.55
C GLU A 702 5.58 -11.36 12.88
N ASN A 703 5.43 -10.04 12.80
CA ASN A 703 4.32 -9.39 12.09
C ASN A 703 4.27 -9.79 10.62
N PHE A 704 5.41 -9.84 9.93
CA PHE A 704 5.47 -10.26 8.53
C PHE A 704 4.97 -11.70 8.34
N LEU A 705 5.35 -12.63 9.22
CA LEU A 705 4.88 -14.01 9.17
C LEU A 705 3.39 -14.12 9.52
N HIS A 706 2.92 -13.32 10.49
CA HIS A 706 1.49 -13.21 10.82
C HIS A 706 0.66 -12.80 9.60
N GLU A 707 1.03 -11.70 8.94
CA GLU A 707 0.35 -11.20 7.75
C GLU A 707 0.49 -12.14 6.54
N MET A 708 1.64 -12.83 6.42
CA MET A 708 1.80 -13.89 5.43
C MET A 708 0.84 -15.06 5.68
N GLY A 709 0.55 -15.41 6.93
CA GLY A 709 -0.44 -16.43 7.26
C GLY A 709 -1.84 -16.07 6.74
N HIS A 710 -2.22 -14.79 6.84
CA HIS A 710 -3.46 -14.28 6.25
C HIS A 710 -3.44 -14.34 4.71
N ALA A 711 -2.34 -13.90 4.09
CA ALA A 711 -2.18 -13.98 2.64
C ALA A 711 -2.28 -15.43 2.12
N LEU A 712 -1.61 -16.37 2.79
CA LEU A 712 -1.67 -17.80 2.45
C LEU A 712 -3.07 -18.37 2.62
N HIS A 713 -3.81 -17.96 3.65
CA HIS A 713 -5.19 -18.39 3.84
C HIS A 713 -6.08 -17.94 2.67
N SER A 714 -5.97 -16.67 2.27
CA SER A 714 -6.67 -16.12 1.11
C SER A 714 -6.26 -16.81 -0.20
N ILE A 715 -4.97 -17.13 -0.36
CA ILE A 715 -4.42 -17.75 -1.57
C ILE A 715 -4.73 -19.24 -1.67
N PHE A 716 -4.77 -19.97 -0.55
CA PHE A 716 -5.10 -21.39 -0.54
C PHE A 716 -6.60 -21.65 -0.63
N GLY A 717 -7.45 -20.67 -0.30
CA GLY A 717 -8.89 -20.73 -0.52
C GLY A 717 -9.22 -21.13 -1.96
N ARG A 718 -9.93 -22.25 -2.13
CA ARG A 718 -10.41 -22.78 -3.42
C ARG A 718 -11.90 -23.00 -3.40
N THR A 719 -12.63 -21.99 -2.94
CA THR A 719 -14.08 -22.05 -2.79
C THR A 719 -14.79 -21.82 -4.11
N ARG A 720 -15.97 -22.44 -4.24
CA ARG A 720 -16.90 -22.25 -5.36
C ARG A 720 -17.48 -20.84 -5.37
N TYR A 721 -17.82 -20.34 -4.19
CA TYR A 721 -18.44 -19.02 -4.00
C TYR A 721 -17.47 -18.04 -3.35
N GLN A 722 -17.55 -16.77 -3.75
CA GLN A 722 -16.76 -15.69 -3.13
C GLN A 722 -17.26 -15.33 -1.73
N HIS A 723 -18.56 -15.47 -1.45
CA HIS A 723 -19.12 -15.18 -0.13
C HIS A 723 -18.47 -16.01 0.98
N VAL A 724 -17.75 -17.09 0.65
CA VAL A 724 -17.05 -17.96 1.61
C VAL A 724 -15.53 -18.04 1.35
N SER A 725 -14.97 -17.12 0.55
CA SER A 725 -13.55 -17.17 0.17
C SER A 725 -12.66 -16.31 1.08
N GLY A 726 -11.72 -16.93 1.80
CA GLY A 726 -10.63 -16.24 2.51
C GLY A 726 -11.08 -15.38 3.71
N ARG A 727 -10.24 -14.40 4.10
CA ARG A 727 -10.47 -13.47 5.22
C ARG A 727 -11.27 -12.24 4.78
N ALA A 728 -12.25 -11.82 5.58
CA ALA A 728 -12.94 -10.55 5.44
C ALA A 728 -12.34 -9.52 6.41
N GLU A 729 -11.79 -8.42 5.90
CA GLU A 729 -11.34 -7.31 6.75
C GLU A 729 -12.50 -6.35 7.11
N HIS A 730 -12.51 -5.88 8.35
CA HIS A 730 -13.59 -5.14 9.01
C HIS A 730 -13.41 -3.60 8.92
N PHE A 731 -13.11 -3.03 7.75
CA PHE A 731 -12.80 -1.59 7.68
C PHE A 731 -13.99 -0.66 7.43
N LEU A 732 -15.16 -1.19 7.08
CA LEU A 732 -16.40 -0.42 7.05
C LEU A 732 -17.39 -1.00 8.07
N ASN A 733 -17.82 -0.15 9.00
CA ASN A 733 -18.94 -0.40 9.92
C ASN A 733 -20.30 -0.65 9.23
N LEU A 734 -20.31 -0.88 7.92
CA LEU A 734 -21.46 -1.31 7.15
C LEU A 734 -21.73 -2.78 7.46
N HIS A 735 -22.94 -3.04 7.93
CA HIS A 735 -23.34 -4.31 8.55
C HIS A 735 -23.47 -5.47 7.57
N PHE A 736 -22.97 -5.34 6.34
CA PHE A 736 -23.42 -6.21 5.26
C PHE A 736 -22.38 -6.48 4.15
N PHE A 737 -21.67 -7.57 4.39
CA PHE A 737 -21.15 -8.63 3.53
C PHE A 737 -20.34 -9.49 4.51
N ARG A 738 -21.03 -9.86 5.61
CA ARG A 738 -20.44 -10.30 6.87
C ARG A 738 -20.39 -11.81 6.88
N THR A 739 -19.52 -12.37 6.04
CA THR A 739 -18.49 -13.35 6.43
C THR A 739 -17.78 -13.83 5.16
N ARG A 740 -16.53 -14.28 5.27
CA ARG A 740 -15.92 -15.13 4.22
C ARG A 740 -15.21 -16.35 4.82
N CYS A 741 -14.66 -16.21 6.02
CA CYS A 741 -14.48 -17.27 7.02
C CYS A 741 -14.85 -16.71 8.40
N ALA A 742 -15.19 -17.55 9.38
CA ALA A 742 -15.50 -17.03 10.73
C ALA A 742 -14.25 -16.42 11.35
N THR A 743 -14.41 -15.29 12.05
CA THR A 743 -13.30 -14.42 12.46
C THR A 743 -12.32 -15.06 13.43
N ASP A 744 -12.77 -16.07 14.17
CA ASP A 744 -11.94 -16.87 15.08
C ASP A 744 -11.07 -17.90 14.35
N PHE A 745 -11.49 -18.42 13.20
CA PHE A 745 -10.64 -19.26 12.35
C PHE A 745 -9.70 -18.45 11.47
N ALA A 746 -10.11 -17.26 11.03
CA ALA A 746 -9.28 -16.41 10.17
C ALA A 746 -7.93 -16.05 10.80
N GLU A 747 -7.82 -16.02 12.13
CA GLU A 747 -6.58 -15.80 12.87
C GLU A 747 -5.77 -17.07 13.15
N VAL A 748 -6.30 -18.26 12.88
CA VAL A 748 -5.58 -19.53 13.12
C VAL A 748 -4.36 -19.66 12.19
N PRO A 749 -4.46 -19.41 10.86
CA PRO A 749 -3.31 -19.49 9.96
C PRO A 749 -2.19 -18.50 10.32
N SER A 750 -2.53 -17.27 10.73
CA SER A 750 -1.57 -16.24 11.12
C SER A 750 -0.81 -16.61 12.41
N ASN A 751 -1.52 -16.99 13.47
CA ASN A 751 -0.91 -17.48 14.72
C ASN A 751 -0.10 -18.77 14.50
N LEU A 752 -0.48 -19.62 13.55
CA LEU A 752 0.30 -20.80 13.18
C LEU A 752 1.65 -20.40 12.55
N MET A 753 1.67 -19.39 11.66
CA MET A 753 2.90 -18.88 11.06
C MET A 753 3.86 -18.26 12.08
N GLU A 754 3.34 -17.64 13.15
CA GLU A 754 4.17 -17.21 14.28
C GLU A 754 4.85 -18.39 15.00
N ASN A 755 4.14 -19.52 15.16
CA ASN A 755 4.75 -20.70 15.80
C ASN A 755 5.96 -21.24 15.00
N PHE A 756 5.92 -21.13 13.67
CA PHE A 756 7.08 -21.46 12.83
C PHE A 756 8.27 -20.53 13.05
N MET A 757 8.07 -19.27 13.43
CA MET A 757 9.19 -18.38 13.79
C MET A 757 9.93 -18.87 15.03
N TYR A 758 9.19 -19.39 16.01
CA TYR A 758 9.72 -19.74 17.33
C TYR A 758 10.10 -21.21 17.49
N ASN A 759 10.31 -21.92 16.38
CA ASN A 759 10.92 -23.25 16.38
C ASN A 759 12.37 -23.16 15.89
N PRO A 760 13.36 -23.75 16.61
CA PRO A 760 14.77 -23.61 16.26
C PRO A 760 15.13 -24.01 14.82
N LYS A 761 14.51 -25.08 14.29
CA LYS A 761 14.81 -25.59 12.95
C LYS A 761 14.36 -24.61 11.86
N THR A 762 13.17 -24.05 12.02
CA THR A 762 12.58 -23.13 11.04
C THR A 762 13.13 -21.73 11.19
N LEU A 763 13.44 -21.26 12.40
CA LEU A 763 14.14 -19.99 12.61
C LEU A 763 15.53 -20.01 11.96
N LEU A 764 16.28 -21.10 12.13
CA LEU A 764 17.57 -21.30 11.46
C LEU A 764 17.42 -21.24 9.94
N MET A 765 16.39 -21.89 9.41
CA MET A 765 16.11 -21.89 7.97
C MET A 765 15.77 -20.49 7.45
N LEU A 766 14.92 -19.75 8.16
CA LEU A 766 14.49 -18.40 7.80
C LEU A 766 15.65 -17.39 7.82
N THR A 767 16.62 -17.57 8.73
CA THR A 767 17.70 -16.61 8.99
C THR A 767 19.03 -16.97 8.31
N LYS A 768 19.08 -18.07 7.55
CA LYS A 768 20.29 -18.53 6.86
C LYS A 768 20.71 -17.56 5.75
N GLN A 769 21.98 -17.16 5.75
CA GLN A 769 22.54 -16.24 4.76
C GLN A 769 23.00 -16.94 3.49
N ALA A 770 23.12 -16.16 2.41
CA ALA A 770 23.51 -16.67 1.09
C ALA A 770 24.95 -17.21 1.05
N ASP A 771 25.84 -16.71 1.91
CA ASP A 771 27.21 -17.21 2.09
C ASP A 771 27.28 -18.53 2.90
N GLY A 772 26.13 -19.02 3.37
CA GLY A 772 26.00 -20.21 4.20
C GLY A 772 26.18 -19.95 5.70
N SER A 773 26.47 -18.71 6.11
CA SER A 773 26.49 -18.34 7.52
C SER A 773 25.09 -18.42 8.13
N SER A 774 25.04 -18.83 9.40
CA SER A 774 23.81 -19.00 10.16
C SER A 774 23.96 -18.37 11.53
N MET A 775 22.83 -17.99 12.11
CA MET A 775 22.77 -17.56 13.50
C MET A 775 23.24 -18.70 14.42
N PRO A 776 24.05 -18.42 15.46
CA PRO A 776 24.49 -19.44 16.40
C PRO A 776 23.30 -20.11 17.10
N ASP A 777 23.39 -21.43 17.32
CA ASP A 777 22.31 -22.22 17.95
C ASP A 777 21.89 -21.64 19.32
N GLU A 778 22.84 -21.16 20.11
CA GLU A 778 22.56 -20.51 21.41
C GLU A 778 21.70 -19.24 21.25
N THR A 779 21.92 -18.46 20.18
CA THR A 779 21.14 -17.25 19.90
C THR A 779 19.72 -17.60 19.46
N ILE A 780 19.58 -18.64 18.64
CA ILE A 780 18.27 -19.19 18.23
C ILE A 780 17.48 -19.67 19.44
N GLU A 781 18.10 -20.44 20.34
CA GLU A 781 17.46 -20.90 21.57
C GLU A 781 16.99 -19.73 22.44
N LYS A 782 17.82 -18.68 22.58
CA LYS A 782 17.45 -17.47 23.32
C LYS A 782 16.25 -16.77 22.71
N ILE A 783 16.17 -16.63 21.38
CA ILE A 783 15.01 -16.03 20.69
C ILE A 783 13.76 -16.88 20.94
N CYS A 784 13.86 -18.21 20.77
CA CYS A 784 12.74 -19.12 20.98
C CYS A 784 12.21 -19.07 22.43
N ARG A 785 13.10 -19.06 23.43
CA ARG A 785 12.73 -18.92 24.85
C ARG A 785 12.13 -17.55 25.17
N SER A 786 12.61 -16.49 24.50
CA SER A 786 12.16 -15.12 24.76
C SER A 786 10.67 -14.88 24.50
N ARG A 787 10.06 -15.69 23.62
CA ARG A 787 8.65 -15.59 23.23
C ARG A 787 7.70 -15.55 24.42
N ASN A 788 7.90 -16.47 25.36
CA ASN A 788 6.94 -16.71 26.43
C ASN A 788 7.29 -15.98 27.73
N ILE A 789 8.43 -15.27 27.79
CA ILE A 789 8.87 -14.51 28.96
C ILE A 789 7.79 -13.49 29.33
N PHE A 790 7.25 -13.58 30.56
CA PHE A 790 6.12 -12.79 31.07
C PHE A 790 4.80 -12.95 30.30
N GLY A 791 4.65 -14.04 29.53
CA GLY A 791 3.47 -14.30 28.72
C GLY A 791 2.20 -14.56 29.53
N ALA A 792 2.30 -15.01 30.79
CA ALA A 792 1.11 -15.23 31.61
C ALA A 792 0.46 -13.91 32.02
N LEU A 793 1.27 -12.88 32.32
CA LEU A 793 0.76 -11.56 32.65
C LEU A 793 0.11 -10.86 31.45
N GLU A 794 0.73 -10.95 30.27
CA GLU A 794 0.15 -10.46 29.01
C GLU A 794 -1.18 -11.17 28.70
N LEU A 795 -1.24 -12.49 28.93
CA LEU A 795 -2.45 -13.28 28.73
C LEU A 795 -3.58 -12.89 29.70
N VAL A 796 -3.28 -12.69 30.99
CA VAL A 796 -4.28 -12.19 31.97
C VAL A 796 -4.84 -10.84 31.54
N GLN A 797 -4.00 -9.93 31.05
CA GLN A 797 -4.46 -8.63 30.55
C GLN A 797 -5.42 -8.79 29.35
N GLN A 798 -5.10 -9.65 28.38
CA GLN A 798 -5.98 -9.94 27.25
C GLN A 798 -7.30 -10.60 27.66
N ILE A 799 -7.27 -11.49 28.66
CA ILE A 799 -8.46 -12.13 29.22
C ILE A 799 -9.37 -11.09 29.87
N LEU A 800 -8.83 -10.20 30.71
CA LEU A 800 -9.62 -9.18 31.41
C LEU A 800 -10.24 -8.16 30.43
N MET A 801 -9.52 -7.76 29.38
CA MET A 801 -10.09 -6.94 28.30
C MET A 801 -11.21 -7.68 27.55
N SER A 802 -11.03 -8.98 27.26
CA SER A 802 -12.05 -9.82 26.61
C SER A 802 -13.29 -10.02 27.49
N LEU A 803 -13.11 -10.19 28.80
CA LEU A 803 -14.20 -10.31 29.77
C LEU A 803 -14.97 -8.99 29.89
N CYS A 804 -14.27 -7.85 29.93
CA CYS A 804 -14.92 -6.54 29.91
C CYS A 804 -15.73 -6.34 28.64
N ASP A 805 -15.17 -6.63 27.47
CA ASP A 805 -15.88 -6.53 26.19
C ASP A 805 -17.14 -7.41 26.17
N LEU A 806 -17.03 -8.69 26.56
CA LEU A 806 -18.17 -9.60 26.63
C LEU A 806 -19.25 -9.09 27.58
N LYS A 807 -18.87 -8.72 28.82
CA LYS A 807 -19.82 -8.34 29.87
C LYS A 807 -20.47 -6.97 29.63
N LEU A 808 -19.75 -6.01 29.04
CA LEU A 808 -20.33 -4.74 28.62
C LEU A 808 -21.45 -4.95 27.58
N HIS A 809 -21.25 -5.86 26.63
CA HIS A 809 -22.22 -6.16 25.57
C HIS A 809 -23.31 -7.16 25.99
N GLU A 810 -23.13 -7.86 27.11
CA GLU A 810 -24.14 -8.72 27.72
C GLU A 810 -25.15 -7.87 28.53
N GLN A 811 -24.68 -6.91 29.33
CA GLN A 811 -25.54 -6.02 30.13
C GLN A 811 -26.09 -4.81 29.35
N GLY A 812 -25.35 -4.33 28.34
CA GLY A 812 -25.83 -3.35 27.38
C GLY A 812 -26.41 -2.07 28.02
N ALA A 813 -27.72 -1.89 27.91
CA ALA A 813 -28.42 -0.69 28.36
C ALA A 813 -28.45 -0.50 29.89
N GLU A 814 -28.19 -1.53 30.68
CA GLU A 814 -28.25 -1.47 32.15
C GLU A 814 -27.01 -0.80 32.78
N ILE A 815 -25.96 -0.55 32.00
CA ILE A 815 -24.69 -0.04 32.53
C ILE A 815 -24.78 1.47 32.82
N GLU A 816 -24.71 1.82 34.10
CA GLU A 816 -24.69 3.23 34.52
C GLU A 816 -23.33 3.90 34.32
N ASN A 817 -22.23 3.18 34.58
CA ASN A 817 -20.87 3.71 34.51
C ASN A 817 -19.91 2.61 34.02
N THR A 818 -19.36 2.77 32.81
CA THR A 818 -18.49 1.74 32.21
C THR A 818 -17.15 1.63 32.93
N VAL A 819 -16.66 2.73 33.50
CA VAL A 819 -15.38 2.78 34.22
C VAL A 819 -15.45 1.97 35.50
N GLU A 820 -16.52 2.13 36.27
CA GLU A 820 -16.71 1.37 37.51
C GLU A 820 -17.02 -0.09 37.23
N PHE A 821 -17.82 -0.36 36.19
CA PHE A 821 -18.13 -1.72 35.76
C PHE A 821 -16.87 -2.51 35.35
N CYS A 822 -16.02 -1.95 34.50
CA CYS A 822 -14.78 -2.59 34.15
C CYS A 822 -13.86 -2.74 35.38
N ARG A 823 -13.80 -1.74 36.28
CA ARG A 823 -12.96 -1.82 37.48
C ARG A 823 -13.39 -2.95 38.41
N SER A 824 -14.69 -3.15 38.61
CA SER A 824 -15.18 -4.23 39.48
C SER A 824 -14.75 -5.59 38.94
N LEU A 825 -14.78 -5.81 37.63
CA LEU A 825 -14.31 -7.06 37.01
C LEU A 825 -12.81 -7.32 37.26
N TYR A 826 -11.98 -6.28 37.23
CA TYR A 826 -10.55 -6.41 37.54
C TYR A 826 -10.31 -6.70 39.03
N SER A 827 -11.13 -6.12 39.91
CA SER A 827 -11.03 -6.35 41.37
C SER A 827 -11.56 -7.72 41.78
N ASP A 828 -12.65 -8.19 41.17
CA ASP A 828 -13.19 -9.55 41.39
C ASP A 828 -12.17 -10.63 41.08
N VAL A 829 -11.27 -10.36 40.13
CA VAL A 829 -10.17 -11.26 39.76
C VAL A 829 -8.90 -11.02 40.59
N GLY A 830 -8.73 -9.87 41.25
CA GLY A 830 -7.55 -9.54 42.05
C GLY A 830 -6.37 -8.94 41.27
N PHE A 831 -6.63 -8.30 40.13
CA PHE A 831 -5.65 -7.63 39.27
C PHE A 831 -5.94 -6.12 39.12
N GLU A 832 -6.25 -5.43 40.22
CA GLU A 832 -6.52 -3.98 40.23
C GLU A 832 -5.34 -3.14 39.72
N CYS A 833 -4.11 -3.67 39.79
CA CYS A 833 -2.93 -3.01 39.24
C CYS A 833 -2.98 -2.86 37.70
N LEU A 834 -3.79 -3.66 37.02
CA LEU A 834 -4.02 -3.60 35.58
C LEU A 834 -5.09 -2.56 35.21
N MET A 835 -5.92 -2.13 36.17
CA MET A 835 -6.90 -1.06 36.00
C MET A 835 -6.85 -0.06 37.17
N PRO A 836 -5.83 0.83 37.20
CA PRO A 836 -5.64 1.80 38.27
C PRO A 836 -6.81 2.77 38.44
N GLU A 837 -6.94 3.36 39.63
CA GLU A 837 -7.90 4.45 39.88
C GLU A 837 -7.70 5.60 38.89
N GLN A 838 -8.79 6.28 38.54
CA GLN A 838 -8.78 7.45 37.64
C GLN A 838 -8.30 7.12 36.22
N THR A 839 -8.49 5.88 35.75
CA THR A 839 -8.22 5.48 34.37
C THR A 839 -9.45 4.87 33.71
N ALA A 840 -9.53 5.01 32.38
CA ALA A 840 -10.62 4.54 31.54
C ALA A 840 -10.07 4.09 30.18
N TRP A 841 -9.35 2.97 30.16
CA TRP A 841 -8.78 2.42 28.92
C TRP A 841 -9.83 2.13 27.86
N GLN A 842 -11.05 1.74 28.30
CA GLN A 842 -12.16 1.40 27.43
C GLN A 842 -12.66 2.58 26.59
N HIS A 843 -12.44 3.83 27.01
CA HIS A 843 -12.73 5.03 26.20
C HIS A 843 -11.85 5.18 24.96
N ARG A 844 -10.70 4.50 24.94
CA ARG A 844 -9.75 4.51 23.83
C ARG A 844 -9.63 3.15 23.15
N PHE A 845 -10.54 2.22 23.47
CA PHE A 845 -10.50 0.89 22.93
C PHE A 845 -11.26 0.81 21.60
N SER A 846 -10.56 1.17 20.52
CA SER A 846 -11.10 1.19 19.16
C SER A 846 -11.72 -0.14 18.72
N HIS A 847 -11.22 -1.27 19.24
CA HIS A 847 -11.70 -2.62 18.97
C HIS A 847 -13.19 -2.83 19.27
N PHE A 848 -13.81 -2.05 20.15
CA PHE A 848 -15.26 -2.14 20.37
C PHE A 848 -16.05 -1.93 19.09
N ILE A 849 -15.53 -1.17 18.13
CA ILE A 849 -16.25 -0.85 16.91
C ILE A 849 -16.27 -2.04 15.93
N PRO A 850 -15.13 -2.52 15.39
CA PRO A 850 -15.10 -3.68 14.50
C PRO A 850 -15.33 -5.02 15.21
N TYR A 851 -14.90 -5.16 16.47
CA TYR A 851 -14.88 -6.43 17.21
C TYR A 851 -15.71 -6.42 18.50
N GLY A 852 -16.74 -5.57 18.60
CA GLY A 852 -17.60 -5.52 19.79
C GLY A 852 -18.16 -6.90 20.18
N SER A 853 -17.92 -7.31 21.42
CA SER A 853 -18.19 -8.64 21.98
C SER A 853 -17.42 -9.82 21.33
N LYS A 854 -16.41 -9.54 20.51
CA LYS A 854 -15.61 -10.53 19.77
C LYS A 854 -14.12 -10.43 20.09
N TYR A 855 -13.69 -9.62 21.05
CA TYR A 855 -12.25 -9.51 21.33
C TYR A 855 -11.60 -10.83 21.79
N HIS A 856 -12.38 -11.73 22.40
CA HIS A 856 -11.93 -13.07 22.78
C HIS A 856 -11.47 -13.96 21.61
N ILE A 857 -11.82 -13.64 20.35
CA ILE A 857 -11.44 -14.45 19.19
C ILE A 857 -9.92 -14.57 19.03
N TYR A 858 -9.15 -13.55 19.44
CA TYR A 858 -7.69 -13.60 19.37
C TYR A 858 -7.13 -14.71 20.27
N LEU A 859 -7.71 -14.88 21.47
CA LEU A 859 -7.33 -15.95 22.39
C LEU A 859 -7.79 -17.33 21.91
N VAL A 860 -9.00 -17.42 21.36
CA VAL A 860 -9.52 -18.67 20.79
C VAL A 860 -8.66 -19.13 19.61
N ALA A 861 -8.33 -18.21 18.69
CA ALA A 861 -7.51 -18.49 17.54
C ALA A 861 -6.08 -18.90 17.92
N LYS A 862 -5.47 -18.18 18.87
CA LYS A 862 -4.16 -18.53 19.43
C LYS A 862 -4.19 -19.93 20.02
N ALA A 863 -5.18 -20.25 20.85
CA ALA A 863 -5.36 -21.57 21.43
C ALA A 863 -5.54 -22.67 20.37
N ALA A 864 -6.39 -22.45 19.36
CA ALA A 864 -6.62 -23.40 18.27
C ALA A 864 -5.35 -23.61 17.43
N SER A 865 -4.59 -22.55 17.15
CA SER A 865 -3.31 -22.64 16.43
C SER A 865 -2.26 -23.45 17.21
N LEU A 866 -2.25 -23.35 18.55
CA LEU A 866 -1.35 -24.13 19.41
C LEU A 866 -1.72 -25.61 19.43
N LEU A 867 -3.02 -25.93 19.49
CA LEU A 867 -3.49 -27.31 19.37
C LEU A 867 -3.06 -27.92 18.03
N LEU A 868 -3.23 -27.17 16.94
CA LEU A 868 -2.82 -27.58 15.61
C LEU A 868 -1.29 -27.74 15.50
N TRP A 869 -0.54 -26.78 16.04
CA TRP A 869 0.92 -26.82 16.08
C TRP A 869 1.43 -28.09 16.77
N ARG A 870 0.95 -28.39 17.97
CA ARG A 870 1.38 -29.58 18.73
C ARG A 870 1.04 -30.89 18.04
N GLN A 871 -0.16 -30.97 17.49
CA GLN A 871 -0.64 -32.19 16.83
C GLN A 871 0.11 -32.46 15.52
N SER A 872 0.38 -31.41 14.73
CA SER A 872 0.81 -31.55 13.35
C SER A 872 2.27 -31.16 13.06
N PHE A 873 2.86 -30.22 13.79
CA PHE A 873 4.12 -29.57 13.40
C PHE A 873 5.21 -29.55 14.48
N GLU A 874 4.88 -29.68 15.77
CA GLU A 874 5.87 -29.54 16.85
C GLU A 874 7.01 -30.57 16.77
N LYS A 875 6.70 -31.84 16.46
CA LYS A 875 7.71 -32.91 16.32
C LYS A 875 8.55 -32.76 15.06
N ASP A 876 7.89 -32.39 13.96
CA ASP A 876 8.51 -32.21 12.65
C ASP A 876 7.87 -31.01 11.95
N PRO A 877 8.46 -29.81 12.08
CA PRO A 877 7.83 -28.59 11.59
C PRO A 877 7.72 -28.59 10.07
N LEU A 878 8.65 -29.22 9.34
CA LEU A 878 8.67 -29.23 7.88
C LEU A 878 7.95 -30.46 7.27
N ASN A 879 6.98 -31.03 7.99
CA ASN A 879 6.26 -32.21 7.53
C ASN A 879 5.29 -31.88 6.37
N ARG A 880 5.67 -32.27 5.14
CA ARG A 880 4.89 -32.02 3.92
C ARG A 880 3.49 -32.62 3.97
N GLN A 881 3.32 -33.82 4.53
CA GLN A 881 1.99 -34.46 4.58
C GLN A 881 1.02 -33.65 5.45
N GLN A 882 1.49 -33.13 6.58
CA GLN A 882 0.68 -32.29 7.46
C GLN A 882 0.44 -30.91 6.86
N GLY A 883 1.43 -30.35 6.16
CA GLY A 883 1.26 -29.11 5.41
C GLY A 883 0.23 -29.22 4.29
N ASP A 884 0.28 -30.28 3.48
CA ASP A 884 -0.72 -30.55 2.42
C ASP A 884 -2.14 -30.75 3.01
N ARG A 885 -2.24 -31.46 4.14
CA ARG A 885 -3.51 -31.61 4.88
C ARG A 885 -4.04 -30.26 5.34
N TRP A 886 -3.20 -29.42 5.94
CA TRP A 886 -3.60 -28.09 6.40
C TRP A 886 -3.98 -27.17 5.23
N ARG A 887 -3.24 -27.20 4.13
CA ARG A 887 -3.56 -26.47 2.90
C ARG A 887 -4.91 -26.88 2.33
N ARG A 888 -5.22 -28.19 2.33
CA ARG A 888 -6.55 -28.70 1.92
C ARG A 888 -7.66 -28.21 2.85
N LEU A 889 -7.43 -28.16 4.16
CA LEU A 889 -8.44 -27.65 5.08
C LEU A 889 -8.72 -26.16 4.87
N GLN A 890 -7.66 -25.37 4.63
CA GLN A 890 -7.80 -23.96 4.27
C GLN A 890 -8.52 -23.75 2.93
N SER A 891 -8.43 -24.71 2.00
CA SER A 891 -9.04 -24.56 0.67
C SER A 891 -10.56 -24.53 0.70
N PHE A 892 -11.19 -25.07 1.74
CA PHE A 892 -12.64 -24.99 1.95
C PHE A 892 -13.11 -23.60 2.38
N GLY A 893 -12.23 -22.72 2.86
CA GLY A 893 -12.61 -21.39 3.36
C GLY A 893 -13.80 -21.45 4.34
N GLY A 894 -14.85 -20.70 4.06
CA GLY A 894 -16.11 -20.71 4.81
C GLY A 894 -17.16 -21.74 4.36
N GLU A 895 -16.86 -22.62 3.39
CA GLU A 895 -17.77 -23.70 2.93
C GLU A 895 -17.99 -24.80 3.97
N ARG A 896 -17.12 -24.87 4.99
CA ARG A 896 -17.23 -25.81 6.12
C ARG A 896 -17.10 -25.09 7.45
N SER A 897 -17.74 -25.61 8.51
CA SER A 897 -17.79 -24.87 9.77
C SER A 897 -16.42 -24.91 10.42
N VAL A 898 -16.11 -23.89 11.22
CA VAL A 898 -14.83 -23.86 11.95
C VAL A 898 -14.68 -25.08 12.84
N ALA A 899 -15.78 -25.52 13.47
CA ALA A 899 -15.80 -26.73 14.27
C ALA A 899 -15.42 -27.96 13.43
N ASP A 900 -16.02 -28.14 12.24
CA ASP A 900 -15.70 -29.29 11.36
C ASP A 900 -14.27 -29.24 10.85
N LEU A 901 -13.77 -28.06 10.48
CA LEU A 901 -12.40 -27.88 9.98
C LEU A 901 -11.38 -28.19 11.07
N LEU A 902 -11.61 -27.71 12.30
CA LEU A 902 -10.73 -27.99 13.44
C LEU A 902 -10.83 -29.45 13.90
N GLU A 903 -12.04 -30.03 13.91
CA GLU A 903 -12.22 -31.44 14.23
C GLU A 903 -11.51 -32.33 13.22
N GLU A 904 -11.61 -32.02 11.92
CA GLU A 904 -10.85 -32.75 10.90
C GLU A 904 -9.35 -32.52 11.02
N ALA A 905 -8.89 -31.32 11.42
CA ALA A 905 -7.47 -31.05 11.61
C ALA A 905 -6.89 -31.84 12.79
N LEU A 906 -7.58 -31.81 13.93
CA LEU A 906 -7.11 -32.32 15.22
C LEU A 906 -7.47 -33.80 15.46
N GLY A 907 -8.56 -34.26 14.86
CA GLY A 907 -9.13 -35.60 15.05
C GLY A 907 -10.14 -35.69 16.22
N TYR A 908 -10.57 -34.57 16.79
CA TYR A 908 -11.54 -34.51 17.89
C TYR A 908 -12.23 -33.13 17.98
N CYS A 909 -13.44 -33.08 18.55
CA CYS A 909 -14.14 -31.82 18.81
C CYS A 909 -13.43 -31.02 19.91
N VAL A 910 -13.18 -29.74 19.66
CA VAL A 910 -12.48 -28.85 20.60
C VAL A 910 -13.42 -28.33 21.70
N SER A 911 -13.03 -28.49 22.96
CA SER A 911 -13.74 -27.93 24.12
C SER A 911 -13.12 -26.61 24.61
N PRO A 912 -13.90 -25.76 25.34
CA PRO A 912 -13.36 -24.59 26.03
C PRO A 912 -12.17 -24.89 26.95
N SER A 913 -12.21 -26.02 27.67
CA SER A 913 -11.11 -26.43 28.56
C SER A 913 -9.85 -26.83 27.79
N GLN A 914 -9.98 -27.50 26.64
CA GLN A 914 -8.83 -27.84 25.80
C GLN A 914 -8.15 -26.59 25.24
N LEU A 915 -8.92 -25.59 24.82
CA LEU A 915 -8.38 -24.29 24.40
C LEU A 915 -7.62 -23.60 25.54
N ALA A 916 -8.19 -23.58 26.75
CA ALA A 916 -7.56 -23.00 27.94
C ALA A 916 -6.22 -23.70 28.26
N HIS A 917 -6.21 -25.05 28.28
CA HIS A 917 -5.00 -25.83 28.51
C HIS A 917 -3.93 -25.64 27.43
N ALA A 918 -4.33 -25.40 26.17
CA ALA A 918 -3.40 -25.12 25.09
C ALA A 918 -2.56 -23.87 25.37
N LEU A 919 -3.22 -22.78 25.78
CA LEU A 919 -2.59 -21.52 26.15
C LEU A 919 -1.69 -21.68 27.38
N ARG A 920 -2.17 -22.41 28.40
CA ARG A 920 -1.37 -22.66 29.61
C ARG A 920 -0.05 -23.37 29.31
N HIS A 921 -0.10 -24.45 28.54
CA HIS A 921 1.10 -25.25 28.25
C HIS A 921 2.11 -24.50 27.36
N GLN A 922 1.71 -23.47 26.61
CA GLN A 922 2.68 -22.61 25.91
C GLN A 922 3.61 -21.89 26.91
N LEU A 923 3.12 -21.63 28.13
CA LEU A 923 3.83 -20.87 29.15
C LEU A 923 4.70 -21.75 30.08
N ASP A 924 4.64 -23.08 29.97
CA ASP A 924 5.32 -23.98 30.91
C ASP A 924 6.87 -24.00 30.73
N ASP A 925 7.40 -23.40 29.64
CA ASP A 925 8.85 -23.34 29.34
C ASP A 925 9.52 -21.99 29.70
N THR A 926 8.84 -21.14 30.47
CA THR A 926 9.24 -19.71 30.59
C THR A 926 10.38 -19.45 31.59
N PHE A 927 10.55 -20.31 32.60
CA PHE A 927 11.52 -20.13 33.69
C PHE A 927 12.29 -21.41 34.05
N SER A 928 12.23 -22.44 33.21
CA SER A 928 12.93 -23.72 33.39
C SER A 928 14.36 -23.70 32.87
#